data_AF-A0A948ZF46-F1
#
_entry.id   AF-A0A948ZF46-F1
#
_cell.length_a   1.000
_cell.length_b   1.000
_cell.length_c   1.000
_cell.angle_alpha   90.00
_cell.angle_beta   90.00
_cell.angle_gamma   90.00
#
_symmetry.space_group_name_H-M   'P 1'
#
loop_
_entity.id
_entity.type
_entity.pdbx_description
1 polymer ?
#
loop_
_entity_poly.entity_id
_entity_poly.type
_entity_poly.pdbx_seq_one_letter_code
_entity_poly.pdbx_strand_id
1 'polypeptide(L)'
;GRYFCNFGTKDNIITSTIYWSGESGSVNLNSKVWLTSQWTFSGNCTLNGNGNILDLTNSGSLIIERGSTLKLKDLHIMNMHGENINNLDENCTVILENVTCDLSNDFDFNCGKCEIYKFVDLNGSYTFFYDSNQTITVHKNTVCEISHDLTWAIRTKDSSGGNKPFYFEDCTSEVRVESSKIKIGPAGIIFTRGILGVSGLVDLQLTSTQYGYGFQIGDGTDNGNFQIVFHPGATVRAHQGAFVIDCTVPGSIKSLSDTALLYRLSNNNFYIKKDFNMSNLSVLVDSPTEMFVDDGATAYYDNCRFLFDGVKFLTTSTRYMDYVLLLSGNQEIFIEEGTFPLYAMIYGAGNKLYGSGSMSGLITFGGPGSELTYELDGKMLNDINLNGGKLILYRDLEFSGDNFIKTSGSVDLKHNDLLIGSRDFAITSTLYFSGDHGSIGLNSTLFLTSQLTFSGDCTIDGNGNILDFTRTGSLIIERGSTIKFKNLHLVNLKSENINSLDENCHVILDNVVCDLGGDFDFNCGTCEIYNYLDLNGSYTFFYDSVQTFTIHKQTVFEISKDVTLAIRTKNPSGGNRPFYFENDTSEIKFNNATIKIGSAGALFTHGTMGIEGKVYLDLNSTGSENGIIIGDGTLDGDFYIVFYPAATYVVSAGDIVINNYNSSSIVSLSDLSKLERKSNNNFYIQRDFDLANLTISLDSPTNMYVSNGINANYSNCRFVLPDYGVKFLTTSKRYLDSVLLLNGNEEVFIEEGSMPLYLTVFNTNNRLHGSGSMMGAIILGGPGSEIKLGLEGQILNNITLNYGKVTLDKDAQFSTNKFFAGSGTVDLNDKELNLGNQDLSSNSVIYWDGSYGSVSLNSRLNLSSQWTFSGYCILDGKEHILDLTTGGTLFVERGSTLVL
;
A
#
# COMPACT_ATOMS: atom_id res chain seq x y z
N GLY A 1 26.43 -74.27 -53.35
CA GLY A 1 26.54 -73.07 -54.21
C GLY A 1 25.28 -72.27 -54.06
N ARG A 2 25.33 -70.93 -54.16
CA ARG A 2 24.10 -70.11 -54.16
C ARG A 2 23.43 -70.26 -55.53
N TYR A 3 22.33 -71.02 -55.57
CA TYR A 3 21.53 -71.20 -56.78
C TYR A 3 20.44 -70.11 -56.82
N PHE A 4 20.17 -69.58 -58.01
CA PHE A 4 19.13 -68.57 -58.22
C PHE A 4 18.21 -68.96 -59.38
N CYS A 5 16.91 -68.66 -59.23
CA CYS A 5 15.90 -68.72 -60.28
C CYS A 5 15.57 -67.30 -60.73
N ASN A 6 15.80 -66.97 -61.99
CA ASN A 6 15.50 -65.65 -62.55
C ASN A 6 14.20 -65.70 -63.36
N PHE A 7 13.24 -64.85 -63.00
CA PHE A 7 12.05 -64.63 -63.80
C PHE A 7 12.39 -63.76 -65.03
N GLY A 8 11.54 -63.79 -66.06
CA GLY A 8 11.73 -63.00 -67.27
C GLY A 8 11.59 -61.49 -67.03
N THR A 9 12.01 -60.70 -68.02
CA THR A 9 11.93 -59.22 -67.99
C THR A 9 10.58 -58.65 -68.41
N LYS A 10 9.62 -59.50 -68.82
CA LYS A 10 8.23 -59.11 -69.07
C LYS A 10 7.38 -59.48 -67.88
N ASP A 11 6.40 -58.66 -67.54
CA ASP A 11 5.49 -58.94 -66.43
C ASP A 11 4.81 -60.30 -66.59
N ASN A 12 4.64 -61.01 -65.47
CA ASN A 12 4.17 -62.40 -65.47
C ASN A 12 2.96 -62.57 -64.56
N ILE A 13 1.98 -63.36 -65.02
CA ILE A 13 0.90 -63.89 -64.18
C ILE A 13 1.26 -65.33 -63.86
N ILE A 14 1.47 -65.63 -62.58
CA ILE A 14 1.80 -66.98 -62.11
C ILE A 14 0.54 -67.59 -61.48
N THR A 15 0.02 -68.60 -62.17
CA THR A 15 -1.19 -69.34 -61.77
C THR A 15 -0.89 -70.69 -61.14
N SER A 16 0.38 -71.13 -61.21
CA SER A 16 0.81 -72.43 -60.68
C SER A 16 1.27 -72.32 -59.24
N THR A 17 0.85 -73.27 -58.41
CA THR A 17 1.43 -73.46 -57.08
C THR A 17 2.88 -73.93 -57.22
N ILE A 18 3.81 -73.25 -56.53
CA ILE A 18 5.25 -73.57 -56.60
C ILE A 18 5.78 -73.86 -55.20
N TYR A 19 6.56 -74.93 -55.06
CA TYR A 19 7.29 -75.27 -53.84
C TYR A 19 8.79 -74.98 -54.03
N TRP A 20 9.29 -73.97 -53.34
CA TRP A 20 10.68 -73.54 -53.34
C TRP A 20 11.39 -74.13 -52.12
N SER A 21 12.36 -75.02 -52.35
CA SER A 21 13.18 -75.61 -51.29
C SER A 21 14.63 -75.19 -51.47
N GLY A 22 15.27 -74.65 -50.44
CA GLY A 22 16.69 -74.31 -50.52
C GLY A 22 17.36 -73.93 -49.20
N GLU A 23 18.66 -74.18 -49.09
CA GLU A 23 19.53 -73.75 -47.99
C GLU A 23 20.41 -72.58 -48.44
N SER A 24 19.82 -71.39 -48.66
CA SER A 24 20.40 -70.16 -49.26
C SER A 24 20.13 -69.95 -50.76
N GLY A 25 18.99 -70.43 -51.27
CA GLY A 25 18.54 -70.18 -52.66
C GLY A 25 17.84 -68.84 -52.83
N SER A 26 17.88 -68.26 -54.04
CA SER A 26 17.19 -67.01 -54.37
C SER A 26 16.22 -67.16 -55.53
N VAL A 27 15.05 -66.55 -55.43
CA VAL A 27 14.10 -66.31 -56.53
C VAL A 27 14.16 -64.83 -56.85
N ASN A 28 14.51 -64.48 -58.09
CA ASN A 28 14.71 -63.10 -58.52
C ASN A 28 13.60 -62.68 -59.49
N LEU A 29 12.85 -61.66 -59.12
CA LEU A 29 11.87 -61.02 -59.99
C LEU A 29 12.59 -59.96 -60.83
N ASN A 30 12.43 -60.00 -62.16
CA ASN A 30 13.02 -59.04 -63.10
C ASN A 30 11.96 -58.16 -63.79
N SER A 31 10.72 -58.25 -63.33
CA SER A 31 9.52 -57.55 -63.82
C SER A 31 8.39 -57.69 -62.79
N LYS A 32 7.24 -57.05 -63.00
CA LYS A 32 6.07 -57.22 -62.11
C LYS A 32 5.55 -58.66 -62.18
N VAL A 33 5.18 -59.23 -61.04
CA VAL A 33 4.59 -60.57 -60.95
C VAL A 33 3.23 -60.51 -60.25
N TRP A 34 2.17 -60.94 -60.95
CA TRP A 34 0.89 -61.25 -60.34
C TRP A 34 0.89 -62.69 -59.87
N LEU A 35 0.84 -62.88 -58.55
CA LEU A 35 0.71 -64.20 -57.95
C LEU A 35 -0.77 -64.48 -57.70
N THR A 36 -1.29 -65.50 -58.37
CA THR A 36 -2.71 -65.90 -58.28
C THR A 36 -2.90 -67.27 -57.63
N SER A 37 -1.85 -67.79 -57.00
CA SER A 37 -1.78 -69.12 -56.41
C SER A 37 -0.78 -69.13 -55.23
N GLN A 38 -0.56 -70.29 -54.62
CA GLN A 38 0.30 -70.45 -53.45
C GLN A 38 1.76 -70.69 -53.85
N TRP A 39 2.69 -69.93 -53.27
CA TRP A 39 4.12 -70.25 -53.25
C TRP A 39 4.53 -70.70 -51.86
N THR A 40 5.14 -71.87 -51.75
CA THR A 40 5.60 -72.44 -50.47
C THR A 40 7.12 -72.42 -50.42
N PHE A 41 7.71 -71.94 -49.33
CA PHE A 41 9.15 -71.81 -49.14
C PHE A 41 9.62 -72.67 -47.97
N SER A 42 10.62 -73.53 -48.21
CA SER A 42 11.20 -74.44 -47.23
C SER A 42 12.73 -74.32 -47.17
N GLY A 43 13.27 -74.23 -45.95
CA GLY A 43 14.68 -73.90 -45.70
C GLY A 43 14.95 -72.40 -45.64
N ASN A 44 16.15 -71.97 -46.02
CA ASN A 44 16.55 -70.56 -46.05
C ASN A 44 16.45 -70.01 -47.48
N CYS A 45 15.37 -69.30 -47.79
CA CYS A 45 15.10 -68.76 -49.12
C CYS A 45 15.12 -67.23 -49.15
N THR A 46 15.47 -66.67 -50.30
CA THR A 46 15.31 -65.24 -50.59
C THR A 46 14.39 -65.07 -51.80
N LEU A 47 13.37 -64.23 -51.69
CA LEU A 47 12.64 -63.67 -52.82
C LEU A 47 13.11 -62.22 -53.00
N ASN A 48 13.93 -62.02 -54.02
CA ASN A 48 14.50 -60.73 -54.37
C ASN A 48 13.68 -60.09 -55.50
N GLY A 49 13.03 -58.97 -55.20
CA GLY A 49 12.23 -58.22 -56.15
C GLY A 49 13.06 -57.42 -57.15
N ASN A 50 14.33 -57.09 -56.87
CA ASN A 50 15.13 -56.13 -57.64
C ASN A 50 14.39 -54.80 -57.91
N GLY A 51 13.57 -54.33 -56.95
CA GLY A 51 12.72 -53.15 -57.06
C GLY A 51 11.39 -53.36 -57.78
N ASN A 52 11.04 -54.60 -58.17
CA ASN A 52 9.78 -54.91 -58.85
C ASN A 52 8.63 -55.15 -57.87
N ILE A 53 7.42 -55.29 -58.44
CA ILE A 53 6.18 -55.52 -57.72
C ILE A 53 5.84 -57.01 -57.67
N LEU A 54 5.49 -57.52 -56.48
CA LEU A 54 4.75 -58.77 -56.28
C LEU A 54 3.31 -58.44 -55.90
N ASP A 55 2.37 -58.77 -56.76
CA ASP A 55 0.95 -58.41 -56.61
C ASP A 55 0.13 -59.64 -56.21
N LEU A 56 -0.57 -59.56 -55.07
CA LEU A 56 -1.31 -60.66 -54.45
C LEU A 56 -2.84 -60.61 -54.71
N THR A 57 -3.32 -59.72 -55.60
CA THR A 57 -4.77 -59.43 -55.85
C THR A 57 -5.69 -60.65 -55.98
N ASN A 58 -5.20 -61.78 -56.52
CA ASN A 58 -6.04 -62.93 -56.91
C ASN A 58 -5.73 -64.19 -56.08
N SER A 59 -5.87 -64.13 -54.74
CA SER A 59 -5.59 -65.25 -53.82
C SER A 59 -4.10 -65.70 -53.75
N GLY A 60 -3.19 -64.82 -54.15
CA GLY A 60 -1.75 -65.08 -54.01
C GLY A 60 -1.37 -65.26 -52.55
N SER A 61 -0.55 -66.27 -52.25
CA SER A 61 -0.04 -66.49 -50.89
C SER A 61 1.40 -66.98 -50.90
N LEU A 62 2.16 -66.57 -49.89
CA LEU A 62 3.49 -67.04 -49.54
C LEU A 62 3.37 -67.84 -48.25
N ILE A 63 3.61 -69.14 -48.32
CA ILE A 63 3.62 -70.04 -47.17
C ILE A 63 5.08 -70.33 -46.81
N ILE A 64 5.43 -70.14 -45.54
CA ILE A 64 6.76 -70.44 -45.00
C ILE A 64 6.63 -71.72 -44.19
N GLU A 65 7.29 -72.79 -44.67
CA GLU A 65 7.30 -74.10 -44.04
C GLU A 65 7.93 -74.08 -42.64
N ARG A 66 7.56 -75.05 -41.81
CA ARG A 66 7.99 -75.15 -40.41
C ARG A 66 9.51 -74.98 -40.26
N GLY A 67 9.93 -74.09 -39.35
CA GLY A 67 11.35 -73.79 -39.09
C GLY A 67 12.12 -73.15 -40.26
N SER A 68 11.43 -72.65 -41.29
CA SER A 68 12.06 -72.05 -42.48
C SER A 68 12.21 -70.53 -42.37
N THR A 69 13.12 -69.96 -43.14
CA THR A 69 13.30 -68.50 -43.24
C THR A 69 13.04 -68.02 -44.67
N LEU A 70 12.14 -67.05 -44.83
CA LEU A 70 11.92 -66.35 -46.10
C LEU A 70 12.36 -64.89 -45.98
N LYS A 71 13.40 -64.52 -46.72
CA LYS A 71 13.79 -63.12 -46.91
C LYS A 71 13.12 -62.52 -48.14
N LEU A 72 12.26 -61.53 -47.93
CA LEU A 72 11.69 -60.64 -48.93
C LEU A 72 12.60 -59.43 -49.06
N LYS A 73 13.18 -59.21 -50.24
CA LYS A 73 14.23 -58.20 -50.44
C LYS A 73 13.97 -57.34 -51.67
N ASP A 74 14.16 -56.02 -51.53
CA ASP A 74 14.06 -55.05 -52.63
C ASP A 74 12.75 -55.24 -53.42
N LEU A 75 11.61 -55.22 -52.73
CA LEU A 75 10.32 -55.68 -53.25
C LEU A 75 9.17 -54.74 -52.87
N HIS A 76 8.25 -54.48 -53.79
CA HIS A 76 6.97 -53.85 -53.48
C HIS A 76 5.86 -54.91 -53.52
N ILE A 77 5.26 -55.21 -52.38
CA ILE A 77 4.18 -56.19 -52.25
C ILE A 77 2.86 -55.45 -52.28
N MET A 78 2.04 -55.69 -53.30
CA MET A 78 0.72 -55.07 -53.43
C MET A 78 -0.39 -56.04 -53.06
N ASN A 79 -1.50 -55.49 -52.55
CA ASN A 79 -2.73 -56.20 -52.24
C ASN A 79 -2.57 -57.27 -51.16
N MET A 80 -1.78 -56.97 -50.12
CA MET A 80 -1.60 -57.83 -48.96
C MET A 80 -2.84 -57.78 -48.05
N HIS A 81 -3.34 -58.94 -47.64
CA HIS A 81 -4.50 -59.11 -46.76
C HIS A 81 -4.52 -60.49 -46.09
N GLY A 82 -5.37 -60.69 -45.09
CA GLY A 82 -5.56 -61.94 -44.36
C GLY A 82 -4.22 -62.53 -43.92
N GLU A 83 -3.98 -63.79 -44.32
CA GLU A 83 -2.72 -64.51 -44.08
C GLU A 83 -1.94 -64.70 -45.38
N ASN A 84 -1.89 -63.70 -46.29
CA ASN A 84 -1.18 -63.89 -47.56
C ASN A 84 0.32 -64.19 -47.37
N ILE A 85 0.92 -63.86 -46.23
CA ILE A 85 2.24 -64.31 -45.80
C ILE A 85 2.03 -65.12 -44.53
N ASN A 86 2.08 -66.45 -44.63
CA ASN A 86 1.68 -67.37 -43.56
C ASN A 86 2.85 -68.23 -43.11
N ASN A 87 3.11 -68.23 -41.80
CA ASN A 87 4.11 -69.06 -41.14
C ASN A 87 3.45 -70.30 -40.54
N LEU A 88 3.89 -71.50 -40.94
CA LEU A 88 3.27 -72.75 -40.46
C LEU A 88 3.61 -73.12 -39.00
N ASP A 89 4.65 -72.52 -38.40
CA ASP A 89 4.94 -72.61 -36.96
C ASP A 89 5.74 -71.41 -36.42
N GLU A 90 5.94 -71.39 -35.10
CA GLU A 90 6.62 -70.31 -34.37
C GLU A 90 8.14 -70.23 -34.66
N ASN A 91 8.71 -71.26 -35.29
CA ASN A 91 10.13 -71.27 -35.66
C ASN A 91 10.36 -70.67 -37.06
N CYS A 92 9.31 -70.38 -37.82
CA CYS A 92 9.42 -69.68 -39.10
C CYS A 92 9.91 -68.24 -38.90
N THR A 93 10.70 -67.73 -39.85
CA THR A 93 11.16 -66.33 -39.86
C THR A 93 10.85 -65.66 -41.20
N VAL A 94 10.18 -64.51 -41.17
CA VAL A 94 10.02 -63.62 -42.32
C VAL A 94 10.98 -62.45 -42.14
N ILE A 95 11.82 -62.18 -43.15
CA ILE A 95 12.74 -61.03 -43.14
C ILE A 95 12.30 -60.06 -44.23
N LEU A 96 12.01 -58.81 -43.85
CA LEU A 96 11.72 -57.71 -44.75
C LEU A 96 12.96 -56.82 -44.87
N GLU A 97 13.55 -56.73 -46.06
CA GLU A 97 14.73 -55.90 -46.33
C GLU A 97 14.49 -54.98 -47.53
N ASN A 98 14.30 -53.67 -47.30
CA ASN A 98 13.96 -52.72 -48.37
C ASN A 98 12.64 -53.10 -49.07
N VAL A 99 11.54 -53.18 -48.30
CA VAL A 99 10.25 -53.70 -48.77
C VAL A 99 9.12 -52.72 -48.49
N THR A 100 8.27 -52.46 -49.48
CA THR A 100 6.98 -51.75 -49.30
C THR A 100 5.86 -52.77 -49.33
N CYS A 101 4.91 -52.69 -48.39
CA CYS A 101 3.74 -53.57 -48.32
C CYS A 101 2.46 -52.72 -48.36
N ASP A 102 1.67 -52.83 -49.43
CA ASP A 102 0.38 -52.17 -49.55
C ASP A 102 -0.73 -53.13 -49.14
N LEU A 103 -1.43 -52.80 -48.05
CA LEU A 103 -2.57 -53.57 -47.57
C LEU A 103 -3.82 -53.24 -48.39
N SER A 104 -4.55 -54.27 -48.83
CA SER A 104 -5.86 -54.16 -49.48
C SER A 104 -7.03 -54.62 -48.59
N ASN A 105 -6.74 -55.21 -47.44
CA ASN A 105 -7.64 -55.50 -46.33
C ASN A 105 -6.80 -55.72 -45.06
N ASP A 106 -7.42 -56.01 -43.92
CA ASP A 106 -6.70 -56.37 -42.69
C ASP A 106 -5.75 -57.55 -42.93
N PHE A 107 -4.54 -57.47 -42.40
CA PHE A 107 -3.49 -58.49 -42.50
C PHE A 107 -3.12 -59.00 -41.10
N ASP A 108 -3.05 -60.32 -40.95
CA ASP A 108 -2.77 -61.02 -39.69
C ASP A 108 -1.41 -61.72 -39.74
N PHE A 109 -0.45 -61.20 -38.98
CA PHE A 109 0.81 -61.87 -38.67
C PHE A 109 0.68 -62.59 -37.33
N ASN A 110 0.21 -63.83 -37.35
CA ASN A 110 -0.23 -64.55 -36.14
C ASN A 110 0.72 -65.66 -35.64
N CYS A 111 1.84 -65.89 -36.32
CA CYS A 111 2.74 -67.02 -36.05
C CYS A 111 4.16 -66.68 -36.55
N GLY A 112 5.20 -67.14 -35.84
CA GLY A 112 6.60 -67.02 -36.28
C GLY A 112 7.22 -65.63 -36.03
N LYS A 113 8.49 -65.47 -36.41
CA LYS A 113 9.30 -64.25 -36.20
C LYS A 113 9.26 -63.33 -37.43
N CYS A 114 9.30 -62.01 -37.20
CA CYS A 114 9.53 -61.02 -38.26
C CYS A 114 10.82 -60.23 -37.97
N GLU A 115 11.67 -60.03 -38.98
CA GLU A 115 12.86 -59.17 -38.90
C GLU A 115 12.80 -58.08 -39.98
N ILE A 116 13.14 -56.85 -39.60
CA ILE A 116 13.10 -55.67 -40.45
C ILE A 116 14.51 -55.13 -40.62
N TYR A 117 14.95 -54.93 -41.87
CA TYR A 117 16.25 -54.36 -42.23
C TYR A 117 16.08 -53.21 -43.23
N LYS A 118 16.94 -52.19 -43.10
CA LYS A 118 16.99 -51.00 -43.97
C LYS A 118 15.70 -50.18 -43.90
N PHE A 119 14.90 -50.14 -44.95
CA PHE A 119 13.65 -49.38 -45.00
C PHE A 119 12.50 -50.35 -45.26
N VAL A 120 11.46 -50.30 -44.44
CA VAL A 120 10.23 -51.06 -44.68
C VAL A 120 9.06 -50.12 -44.50
N ASP A 121 8.15 -50.07 -45.47
CA ASP A 121 6.94 -49.25 -45.43
C ASP A 121 5.72 -50.17 -45.39
N LEU A 122 4.92 -50.04 -44.34
CA LEU A 122 3.62 -50.67 -44.19
C LEU A 122 2.56 -49.61 -44.49
N ASN A 123 1.87 -49.77 -45.61
CA ASN A 123 1.03 -48.74 -46.21
C ASN A 123 -0.41 -49.24 -46.42
N GLY A 124 -1.40 -48.36 -46.19
CA GLY A 124 -2.81 -48.57 -46.51
C GLY A 124 -3.72 -48.28 -45.31
N SER A 125 -5.03 -48.16 -45.54
CA SER A 125 -5.99 -47.75 -44.49
C SER A 125 -6.56 -48.91 -43.64
N TYR A 126 -5.92 -50.07 -43.71
CA TYR A 126 -6.37 -51.30 -43.05
C TYR A 126 -5.55 -51.59 -41.79
N THR A 127 -5.84 -52.71 -41.13
CA THR A 127 -5.15 -53.10 -39.90
C THR A 127 -4.03 -54.10 -40.19
N PHE A 128 -2.81 -53.76 -39.76
CA PHE A 128 -1.73 -54.73 -39.59
C PHE A 128 -1.80 -55.28 -38.17
N PHE A 129 -2.25 -56.52 -38.02
CA PHE A 129 -2.30 -57.21 -36.75
C PHE A 129 -1.02 -58.01 -36.51
N TYR A 130 -0.34 -57.70 -35.42
CA TYR A 130 0.71 -58.56 -34.89
C TYR A 130 0.15 -59.38 -33.73
N ASP A 131 0.04 -60.69 -33.93
CA ASP A 131 -0.55 -61.67 -33.01
C ASP A 131 0.32 -62.94 -32.83
N SER A 132 1.63 -62.79 -33.06
CA SER A 132 2.62 -63.86 -32.85
C SER A 132 3.13 -63.88 -31.40
N ASN A 133 3.58 -65.05 -30.92
CA ASN A 133 4.31 -65.17 -29.65
C ASN A 133 5.80 -64.81 -29.78
N GLN A 134 6.29 -64.65 -31.01
CA GLN A 134 7.65 -64.18 -31.25
C GLN A 134 7.70 -62.64 -31.25
N THR A 135 8.89 -62.10 -31.50
CA THR A 135 9.15 -60.65 -31.53
C THR A 135 9.40 -60.17 -32.96
N ILE A 136 8.88 -58.99 -33.31
CA ILE A 136 9.37 -58.22 -34.46
C ILE A 136 10.70 -57.57 -34.07
N THR A 137 11.77 -57.90 -34.78
CA THR A 137 13.08 -57.26 -34.57
C THR A 137 13.32 -56.17 -35.62
N VAL A 138 13.45 -54.92 -35.17
CA VAL A 138 13.92 -53.80 -36.01
C VAL A 138 15.43 -53.69 -35.83
N HIS A 139 16.19 -53.96 -36.88
CA HIS A 139 17.64 -53.97 -36.80
C HIS A 139 18.24 -52.55 -36.72
N LYS A 140 19.52 -52.43 -36.42
CA LYS A 140 20.21 -51.13 -36.37
C LYS A 140 20.18 -50.42 -37.72
N ASN A 141 20.15 -49.08 -37.70
CA ASN A 141 20.04 -48.20 -38.87
C ASN A 141 18.88 -48.59 -39.79
N THR A 142 17.77 -49.02 -39.20
CA THR A 142 16.57 -49.46 -39.92
C THR A 142 15.40 -48.55 -39.55
N VAL A 143 14.58 -48.23 -40.54
CA VAL A 143 13.32 -47.50 -40.40
C VAL A 143 12.18 -48.41 -40.85
N CYS A 144 11.21 -48.63 -39.95
CA CYS A 144 9.91 -49.20 -40.29
C CYS A 144 8.89 -48.06 -40.29
N GLU A 145 8.29 -47.77 -41.43
CA GLU A 145 7.27 -46.74 -41.59
C GLU A 145 5.88 -47.36 -41.61
N ILE A 146 4.95 -46.71 -40.91
CA ILE A 146 3.54 -47.04 -40.84
C ILE A 146 2.79 -45.80 -41.30
N SER A 147 2.14 -45.87 -42.45
CA SER A 147 1.64 -44.69 -43.15
C SER A 147 0.21 -44.86 -43.70
N HIS A 148 -0.41 -43.75 -44.11
CA HIS A 148 -1.69 -43.71 -44.83
C HIS A 148 -2.90 -44.29 -44.09
N ASP A 149 -3.17 -43.81 -42.87
CA ASP A 149 -4.30 -44.22 -42.03
C ASP A 149 -4.26 -45.69 -41.55
N LEU A 150 -3.11 -46.36 -41.69
CA LEU A 150 -2.92 -47.75 -41.26
C LEU A 150 -3.16 -47.89 -39.75
N THR A 151 -3.79 -48.98 -39.35
CA THR A 151 -3.87 -49.35 -37.92
C THR A 151 -2.84 -50.42 -37.61
N TRP A 152 -1.82 -50.07 -36.84
CA TRP A 152 -0.88 -51.03 -36.28
C TRP A 152 -1.42 -51.57 -34.96
N ALA A 153 -1.94 -52.79 -34.99
CA ALA A 153 -2.60 -53.42 -33.86
C ALA A 153 -1.73 -54.54 -33.26
N ILE A 154 -1.30 -54.35 -32.02
CA ILE A 154 -0.47 -55.29 -31.28
C ILE A 154 -1.37 -56.07 -30.32
N ARG A 155 -1.63 -57.32 -30.67
CA ARG A 155 -2.40 -58.28 -29.89
C ARG A 155 -1.39 -59.32 -29.40
N THR A 156 -0.91 -59.25 -28.17
CA THR A 156 -0.01 -60.31 -27.68
C THR A 156 -0.85 -61.51 -27.25
N LYS A 157 -0.57 -62.70 -27.83
CA LYS A 157 -1.17 -63.98 -27.40
C LYS A 157 -0.74 -64.38 -26.00
N ASP A 158 0.43 -63.95 -25.57
CA ASP A 158 0.90 -64.07 -24.19
C ASP A 158 0.24 -62.99 -23.32
N SER A 159 -0.46 -63.41 -22.27
CA SER A 159 -1.14 -62.52 -21.31
C SER A 159 -0.34 -62.28 -20.04
N SER A 160 0.86 -62.87 -19.92
CA SER A 160 1.78 -62.56 -18.82
C SER A 160 2.48 -61.23 -19.10
N GLY A 161 2.33 -60.25 -18.19
CA GLY A 161 2.90 -58.92 -18.37
C GLY A 161 4.42 -58.93 -18.60
N GLY A 162 4.95 -57.91 -19.29
CA GLY A 162 6.38 -57.81 -19.64
C GLY A 162 6.70 -58.09 -21.11
N ASN A 163 5.68 -58.21 -21.97
CA ASN A 163 5.86 -58.54 -23.38
C ASN A 163 6.64 -57.46 -24.15
N LYS A 164 7.67 -57.93 -24.87
CA LYS A 164 8.42 -57.18 -25.88
C LYS A 164 8.10 -57.75 -27.27
N PRO A 165 6.85 -57.61 -27.78
CA PRO A 165 6.48 -58.08 -29.12
C PRO A 165 7.24 -57.32 -30.22
N PHE A 166 7.86 -56.20 -29.86
CA PHE A 166 8.78 -55.44 -30.69
C PHE A 166 10.09 -55.25 -29.95
N TYR A 167 11.19 -55.55 -30.63
CA TYR A 167 12.54 -55.35 -30.14
C TYR A 167 13.31 -54.49 -31.13
N PHE A 168 13.87 -53.41 -30.62
CA PHE A 168 14.77 -52.54 -31.36
C PHE A 168 16.21 -52.97 -31.04
N GLU A 169 17.05 -53.17 -32.06
CA GLU A 169 18.41 -53.67 -31.86
C GLU A 169 19.27 -52.66 -31.09
N ASP A 170 19.17 -51.37 -31.45
CA ASP A 170 19.82 -50.25 -30.77
C ASP A 170 19.12 -48.91 -31.04
N CYS A 171 19.65 -47.81 -30.46
CA CYS A 171 19.08 -46.46 -30.60
C CYS A 171 19.05 -45.88 -32.03
N THR A 172 19.52 -46.61 -33.04
CA THR A 172 19.42 -46.25 -34.46
C THR A 172 18.28 -46.99 -35.18
N SER A 173 17.58 -47.89 -34.49
CA SER A 173 16.35 -48.54 -34.94
C SER A 173 15.15 -47.63 -34.71
N GLU A 174 14.36 -47.39 -35.77
CA GLU A 174 13.27 -46.43 -35.77
C GLU A 174 11.97 -47.04 -36.31
N VAL A 175 10.86 -46.77 -35.64
CA VAL A 175 9.51 -46.93 -36.19
C VAL A 175 8.90 -45.54 -36.39
N ARG A 176 8.47 -45.22 -37.60
CA ARG A 176 7.76 -43.98 -37.93
C ARG A 176 6.28 -44.25 -38.10
N VAL A 177 5.46 -43.42 -37.47
CA VAL A 177 4.00 -43.49 -37.57
C VAL A 177 3.51 -42.17 -38.11
N GLU A 178 3.05 -42.18 -39.36
CA GLU A 178 2.55 -41.00 -40.07
C GLU A 178 1.05 -41.12 -40.29
N SER A 179 0.28 -40.18 -39.71
CA SER A 179 -1.18 -40.10 -39.88
C SER A 179 -1.88 -41.47 -39.77
N SER A 180 -1.58 -42.20 -38.70
CA SER A 180 -1.91 -43.63 -38.55
C SER A 180 -2.28 -43.96 -37.10
N LYS A 181 -2.75 -45.19 -36.83
CA LYS A 181 -3.24 -45.60 -35.51
C LYS A 181 -2.34 -46.67 -34.90
N ILE A 182 -2.08 -46.56 -33.60
CA ILE A 182 -1.43 -47.60 -32.81
C ILE A 182 -2.45 -48.16 -31.83
N LYS A 183 -2.73 -49.46 -31.88
CA LYS A 183 -3.66 -50.12 -30.97
C LYS A 183 -2.96 -51.19 -30.15
N ILE A 184 -2.94 -51.01 -28.83
CA ILE A 184 -2.28 -51.90 -27.88
C ILE A 184 -3.33 -52.66 -27.07
N GLY A 185 -3.23 -54.00 -27.10
CA GLY A 185 -4.10 -54.90 -26.34
C GLY A 185 -3.92 -54.82 -24.82
N PRO A 186 -4.71 -55.60 -24.05
CA PRO A 186 -4.76 -55.52 -22.59
C PRO A 186 -3.48 -55.98 -21.88
N ALA A 187 -2.61 -56.73 -22.55
CA ALA A 187 -1.32 -57.16 -22.00
C ALA A 187 -0.22 -56.09 -22.08
N GLY A 188 -0.50 -54.96 -22.74
CA GLY A 188 0.42 -53.83 -22.87
C GLY A 188 1.61 -54.09 -23.78
N ILE A 189 2.55 -53.15 -23.77
CA ILE A 189 3.81 -53.24 -24.50
C ILE A 189 4.92 -52.44 -23.80
N ILE A 190 6.14 -52.97 -23.85
CA ILE A 190 7.34 -52.27 -23.40
C ILE A 190 8.27 -52.04 -24.60
N PHE A 191 8.49 -50.78 -24.95
CA PHE A 191 9.50 -50.39 -25.93
C PHE A 191 10.83 -50.05 -25.25
N THR A 192 11.90 -50.68 -25.72
CA THR A 192 13.28 -50.44 -25.28
C THR A 192 14.18 -50.29 -26.49
N ARG A 193 15.24 -49.47 -26.40
CA ARG A 193 16.37 -49.39 -27.35
C ARG A 193 16.06 -48.82 -28.74
N GLY A 194 15.32 -47.74 -28.89
CA GLY A 194 14.99 -47.23 -30.23
C GLY A 194 14.25 -45.90 -30.23
N ILE A 195 13.70 -45.55 -31.39
CA ILE A 195 12.97 -44.32 -31.64
C ILE A 195 11.58 -44.65 -32.19
N LEU A 196 10.54 -44.05 -31.60
CA LEU A 196 9.21 -43.90 -32.20
C LEU A 196 9.06 -42.48 -32.74
N GLY A 197 9.18 -42.31 -34.05
CA GLY A 197 8.90 -41.04 -34.73
C GLY A 197 7.41 -40.90 -35.01
N VAL A 198 6.81 -39.76 -34.65
CA VAL A 198 5.39 -39.49 -34.93
C VAL A 198 5.24 -38.23 -35.79
N SER A 199 4.42 -38.33 -36.85
CA SER A 199 4.10 -37.23 -37.78
C SER A 199 2.61 -37.26 -38.15
N GLY A 200 2.05 -36.10 -38.51
CA GLY A 200 0.61 -35.98 -38.78
C GLY A 200 -0.25 -36.31 -37.55
N LEU A 201 -1.44 -36.87 -37.76
CA LEU A 201 -2.35 -37.26 -36.68
C LEU A 201 -2.19 -38.74 -36.31
N VAL A 202 -1.66 -39.03 -35.12
CA VAL A 202 -1.49 -40.39 -34.62
C VAL A 202 -2.49 -40.69 -33.49
N ASP A 203 -3.34 -41.69 -33.65
CA ASP A 203 -4.24 -42.16 -32.58
C ASP A 203 -3.58 -43.31 -31.80
N LEU A 204 -3.30 -43.11 -30.52
CA LEU A 204 -2.76 -44.12 -29.60
C LEU A 204 -3.89 -44.70 -28.73
N GLN A 205 -4.36 -45.89 -29.09
CA GLN A 205 -5.44 -46.61 -28.41
C GLN A 205 -4.87 -47.67 -27.46
N LEU A 206 -5.06 -47.47 -26.16
CA LEU A 206 -4.64 -48.40 -25.12
C LEU A 206 -5.86 -49.12 -24.56
N THR A 207 -5.79 -50.44 -24.44
CA THR A 207 -6.93 -51.22 -23.89
C THR A 207 -6.86 -51.32 -22.35
N SER A 208 -5.66 -51.29 -21.76
CA SER A 208 -5.45 -51.45 -20.33
C SER A 208 -5.21 -50.12 -19.62
N THR A 209 -5.90 -49.92 -18.51
CA THR A 209 -5.67 -48.84 -17.54
C THR A 209 -4.80 -49.29 -16.36
N GLN A 210 -4.45 -50.58 -16.29
CA GLN A 210 -3.67 -51.13 -15.19
C GLN A 210 -2.19 -50.72 -15.31
N TYR A 211 -1.62 -50.23 -14.21
CA TYR A 211 -0.20 -49.95 -14.09
C TYR A 211 0.65 -51.16 -14.51
N GLY A 212 1.62 -50.94 -15.40
CA GLY A 212 2.51 -51.98 -15.94
C GLY A 212 1.94 -52.78 -17.13
N TYR A 213 0.69 -52.54 -17.54
CA TYR A 213 0.03 -53.27 -18.65
C TYR A 213 -0.45 -52.34 -19.77
N GLY A 214 0.02 -51.10 -19.80
CA GLY A 214 -0.30 -50.11 -20.84
C GLY A 214 0.81 -49.95 -21.88
N PHE A 215 1.11 -48.70 -22.24
CA PHE A 215 2.22 -48.34 -23.11
C PHE A 215 3.41 -47.86 -22.28
N GLN A 216 4.48 -48.66 -22.23
CA GLN A 216 5.68 -48.34 -21.48
C GLN A 216 6.86 -48.04 -22.40
N ILE A 217 7.57 -46.96 -22.11
CA ILE A 217 8.89 -46.66 -22.69
C ILE A 217 9.98 -46.85 -21.64
N GLY A 218 11.02 -47.60 -22.00
CA GLY A 218 12.13 -47.94 -21.12
C GLY A 218 11.84 -49.11 -20.17
N ASP A 219 12.90 -49.63 -19.55
CA ASP A 219 12.84 -50.71 -18.54
C ASP A 219 13.66 -50.41 -17.26
N GLY A 220 13.97 -49.14 -17.04
CA GLY A 220 14.71 -48.65 -15.88
C GLY A 220 16.23 -48.84 -15.98
N THR A 221 16.74 -49.32 -17.12
CA THR A 221 18.18 -49.51 -17.36
C THR A 221 18.72 -48.58 -18.44
N ASP A 222 20.02 -48.28 -18.42
CA ASP A 222 20.67 -47.42 -19.44
C ASP A 222 20.56 -47.99 -20.85
N ASN A 223 20.69 -49.32 -20.97
CA ASN A 223 20.48 -50.04 -22.21
C ASN A 223 18.99 -50.19 -22.56
N GLY A 224 18.06 -49.78 -21.70
CA GLY A 224 16.62 -49.86 -21.93
C GLY A 224 16.03 -48.61 -22.55
N ASN A 225 16.77 -47.49 -22.54
CA ASN A 225 16.26 -46.19 -22.95
C ASN A 225 15.61 -46.20 -24.34
N PHE A 226 14.47 -45.51 -24.43
CA PHE A 226 13.67 -45.38 -25.65
C PHE A 226 13.27 -43.91 -25.83
N GLN A 227 13.10 -43.47 -27.08
CA GLN A 227 12.73 -42.10 -27.41
C GLN A 227 11.43 -42.06 -28.23
N ILE A 228 10.56 -41.12 -27.91
CA ILE A 228 9.44 -40.70 -28.75
C ILE A 228 9.78 -39.32 -29.31
N VAL A 229 9.76 -39.19 -30.63
CA VAL A 229 10.12 -37.96 -31.33
C VAL A 229 8.91 -37.43 -32.08
N PHE A 230 8.41 -36.28 -31.67
CA PHE A 230 7.33 -35.57 -32.34
C PHE A 230 7.90 -34.68 -33.45
N HIS A 231 7.54 -34.96 -34.70
CA HIS A 231 7.88 -34.12 -35.84
C HIS A 231 7.02 -32.84 -35.87
N PRO A 232 7.42 -31.81 -36.64
CA PRO A 232 6.66 -30.57 -36.70
C PRO A 232 5.20 -30.76 -37.10
N GLY A 233 4.29 -30.23 -36.28
CA GLY A 233 2.83 -30.35 -36.49
C GLY A 233 2.24 -31.72 -36.14
N ALA A 234 3.02 -32.65 -35.59
CA ALA A 234 2.52 -33.94 -35.15
C ALA A 234 1.49 -33.79 -34.02
N THR A 235 0.39 -34.52 -34.09
CA THR A 235 -0.62 -34.61 -33.04
C THR A 235 -0.78 -36.06 -32.63
N VAL A 236 -0.49 -36.39 -31.37
CA VAL A 236 -0.78 -37.71 -30.79
C VAL A 236 -2.02 -37.62 -29.93
N ARG A 237 -3.05 -38.42 -30.23
CA ARG A 237 -4.24 -38.60 -29.38
C ARG A 237 -4.10 -39.86 -28.55
N ALA A 238 -3.68 -39.70 -27.30
CA ALA A 238 -3.61 -40.78 -26.34
C ALA A 238 -4.99 -40.99 -25.69
N HIS A 239 -5.65 -42.09 -26.07
CA HIS A 239 -6.92 -42.52 -25.47
C HIS A 239 -6.71 -43.07 -24.05
N GLN A 240 -7.81 -43.47 -23.40
CA GLN A 240 -7.79 -44.08 -22.06
C GLN A 240 -6.72 -45.18 -21.94
N GLY A 241 -6.03 -45.25 -20.80
CA GLY A 241 -5.03 -46.27 -20.52
C GLY A 241 -3.84 -45.77 -19.69
N ALA A 242 -2.91 -46.67 -19.39
CA ALA A 242 -1.69 -46.35 -18.66
C ALA A 242 -0.51 -46.06 -19.60
N PHE A 243 0.15 -44.92 -19.42
CA PHE A 243 1.40 -44.56 -20.09
C PHE A 243 2.52 -44.54 -19.05
N VAL A 244 3.56 -45.34 -19.23
CA VAL A 244 4.65 -45.49 -18.24
C VAL A 244 5.97 -45.02 -18.84
N ILE A 245 6.69 -44.17 -18.10
CA ILE A 245 8.02 -43.67 -18.46
C ILE A 245 9.03 -44.23 -17.47
N ASP A 246 9.90 -45.13 -17.93
CA ASP A 246 10.93 -45.82 -17.15
C ASP A 246 12.29 -45.77 -17.88
N CYS A 247 12.67 -44.57 -18.33
CA CYS A 247 13.96 -44.32 -18.99
C CYS A 247 14.94 -43.69 -17.98
N THR A 248 16.19 -44.15 -17.96
CA THR A 248 17.25 -43.51 -17.12
C THR A 248 17.76 -42.21 -17.72
N VAL A 249 17.54 -41.98 -19.02
CA VAL A 249 17.84 -40.72 -19.70
C VAL A 249 16.57 -39.87 -19.78
N PRO A 250 16.57 -38.64 -19.23
CA PRO A 250 15.34 -37.84 -19.14
C PRO A 250 14.71 -37.45 -20.47
N GLY A 251 15.51 -37.26 -21.54
CA GLY A 251 15.04 -36.83 -22.86
C GLY A 251 14.31 -37.91 -23.68
N SER A 252 13.42 -38.69 -23.05
CA SER A 252 12.70 -39.80 -23.67
C SER A 252 11.47 -39.37 -24.49
N ILE A 253 10.95 -38.15 -24.28
CA ILE A 253 9.94 -37.54 -25.15
C ILE A 253 10.47 -36.21 -25.65
N LYS A 254 10.64 -36.10 -26.97
CA LYS A 254 11.21 -34.93 -27.61
C LYS A 254 10.25 -34.39 -28.65
N SER A 255 10.02 -33.08 -28.62
CA SER A 255 9.43 -32.38 -29.75
C SER A 255 10.48 -31.67 -30.59
N LEU A 256 10.34 -31.72 -31.91
CA LEU A 256 11.16 -30.98 -32.87
C LEU A 256 10.59 -29.60 -33.22
N SER A 257 9.38 -29.26 -32.74
CA SER A 257 8.77 -27.93 -32.86
C SER A 257 7.79 -27.63 -31.74
N ASP A 258 7.48 -26.36 -31.52
CA ASP A 258 6.43 -25.90 -30.59
C ASP A 258 4.99 -26.16 -31.07
N THR A 259 4.83 -26.61 -32.32
CA THR A 259 3.54 -26.94 -32.95
C THR A 259 3.09 -28.38 -32.75
N ALA A 260 3.94 -29.24 -32.18
CA ALA A 260 3.54 -30.60 -31.86
C ALA A 260 2.61 -30.65 -30.64
N LEU A 261 1.74 -31.64 -30.63
CA LEU A 261 0.60 -31.72 -29.73
C LEU A 261 0.40 -33.13 -29.18
N LEU A 262 0.23 -33.24 -27.88
CA LEU A 262 -0.16 -34.46 -27.19
C LEU A 262 -1.54 -34.25 -26.54
N TYR A 263 -2.55 -34.94 -27.05
CA TYR A 263 -3.90 -34.98 -26.48
C TYR A 263 -3.99 -36.15 -25.52
N ARG A 264 -4.07 -35.86 -24.22
CA ARG A 264 -4.36 -36.83 -23.17
C ARG A 264 -5.88 -36.84 -22.95
N LEU A 265 -6.58 -37.76 -23.59
CA LEU A 265 -8.02 -37.92 -23.42
C LEU A 265 -8.34 -38.49 -22.04
N SER A 266 -9.61 -38.39 -21.62
CA SER A 266 -10.07 -38.86 -20.31
C SER A 266 -9.58 -40.28 -19.97
N ASN A 267 -9.11 -40.48 -18.75
CA ASN A 267 -8.53 -41.71 -18.18
C ASN A 267 -7.21 -42.17 -18.81
N ASN A 268 -6.46 -41.27 -19.46
CA ASN A 268 -5.08 -41.48 -19.86
C ASN A 268 -4.11 -41.09 -18.73
N ASN A 269 -3.72 -42.08 -17.92
CA ASN A 269 -2.87 -41.86 -16.74
C ASN A 269 -1.38 -42.02 -17.08
N PHE A 270 -0.56 -41.07 -16.63
CA PHE A 270 0.88 -41.10 -16.81
C PHE A 270 1.54 -41.60 -15.50
N TYR A 271 2.57 -42.44 -15.63
CA TYR A 271 3.37 -42.91 -14.51
C TYR A 271 4.85 -42.67 -14.80
N ILE A 272 5.47 -41.81 -14.01
CA ILE A 272 6.85 -41.35 -14.17
C ILE A 272 7.71 -42.06 -13.13
N LYS A 273 8.43 -43.11 -13.53
CA LYS A 273 9.25 -43.94 -12.63
C LYS A 273 10.67 -43.42 -12.47
N LYS A 274 11.11 -42.57 -13.40
CA LYS A 274 12.45 -41.97 -13.50
C LYS A 274 12.32 -40.56 -14.04
N ASP A 275 13.39 -39.79 -13.86
CA ASP A 275 13.46 -38.42 -14.36
C ASP A 275 13.08 -38.35 -15.84
N PHE A 276 12.23 -37.38 -16.14
CA PHE A 276 11.60 -37.21 -17.43
C PHE A 276 11.68 -35.74 -17.85
N ASN A 277 12.13 -35.48 -19.06
CA ASN A 277 12.18 -34.15 -19.66
C ASN A 277 11.25 -34.11 -20.88
N MET A 278 10.40 -33.09 -20.91
CA MET A 278 9.59 -32.73 -22.07
C MET A 278 9.97 -31.33 -22.51
N SER A 279 10.22 -31.13 -23.80
CA SER A 279 10.59 -29.82 -24.33
C SER A 279 9.78 -29.45 -25.56
N ASN A 280 9.32 -28.20 -25.65
CA ASN A 280 8.61 -27.64 -26.82
C ASN A 280 7.36 -28.45 -27.22
N LEU A 281 6.60 -28.98 -26.28
CA LEU A 281 5.40 -29.76 -26.57
C LEU A 281 4.15 -29.05 -26.03
N SER A 282 3.10 -28.99 -26.84
CA SER A 282 1.78 -28.61 -26.35
C SER A 282 1.03 -29.85 -25.87
N VAL A 283 0.44 -29.81 -24.68
CA VAL A 283 -0.30 -30.92 -24.06
C VAL A 283 -1.71 -30.47 -23.74
N LEU A 284 -2.70 -31.05 -24.42
CA LEU A 284 -4.11 -30.90 -24.06
C LEU A 284 -4.47 -32.04 -23.09
N VAL A 285 -5.13 -31.69 -21.98
CA VAL A 285 -5.46 -32.64 -20.92
C VAL A 285 -6.97 -32.61 -20.67
N ASP A 286 -7.66 -33.68 -21.04
CA ASP A 286 -9.06 -33.89 -20.69
C ASP A 286 -9.17 -34.53 -19.31
N SER A 287 -10.07 -34.02 -18.47
CA SER A 287 -10.35 -34.60 -17.15
C SER A 287 -11.30 -35.82 -17.27
N PRO A 288 -11.19 -36.84 -16.41
CA PRO A 288 -10.14 -37.03 -15.38
C PRO A 288 -8.89 -37.70 -15.98
N THR A 289 -7.71 -37.15 -15.69
CA THR A 289 -6.41 -37.77 -16.01
C THR A 289 -5.43 -37.49 -14.87
N GLU A 290 -4.65 -38.51 -14.51
CA GLU A 290 -3.68 -38.42 -13.41
C GLU A 290 -2.25 -38.52 -13.95
N MET A 291 -1.30 -37.97 -13.20
CA MET A 291 0.12 -38.15 -13.45
C MET A 291 0.77 -38.50 -12.13
N PHE A 292 1.21 -39.74 -11.99
CA PHE A 292 1.91 -40.23 -10.82
C PHE A 292 3.41 -40.11 -11.03
N VAL A 293 4.12 -39.54 -10.07
CA VAL A 293 5.59 -39.44 -10.09
C VAL A 293 6.11 -40.25 -8.90
N ASP A 294 6.94 -41.27 -9.19
CA ASP A 294 7.53 -42.13 -8.15
C ASP A 294 8.50 -41.31 -7.26
N ASP A 295 8.67 -41.75 -6.01
CA ASP A 295 9.60 -41.13 -5.07
C ASP A 295 11.02 -41.01 -5.66
N GLY A 296 11.52 -39.77 -5.73
CA GLY A 296 12.84 -39.46 -6.27
C GLY A 296 12.91 -39.31 -7.79
N ALA A 297 11.79 -39.45 -8.51
CA ALA A 297 11.67 -39.06 -9.91
C ALA A 297 11.13 -37.61 -10.04
N THR A 298 11.43 -36.98 -11.18
CA THR A 298 10.93 -35.64 -11.51
C THR A 298 10.46 -35.56 -12.96
N ALA A 299 9.46 -34.71 -13.22
CA ALA A 299 9.04 -34.39 -14.58
C ALA A 299 9.38 -32.93 -14.91
N TYR A 300 10.49 -32.72 -15.61
CA TYR A 300 10.94 -31.41 -16.07
C TYR A 300 10.27 -31.01 -17.38
N TYR A 301 9.76 -29.79 -17.41
CA TYR A 301 9.14 -29.16 -18.56
C TYR A 301 10.01 -27.99 -19.01
N ASP A 302 10.31 -27.94 -20.30
CA ASP A 302 11.06 -26.86 -20.94
C ASP A 302 10.21 -26.28 -22.07
N ASN A 303 9.73 -25.05 -21.90
CA ASN A 303 8.87 -24.39 -22.89
C ASN A 303 7.67 -25.28 -23.32
N CYS A 304 6.99 -25.90 -22.34
CA CYS A 304 5.84 -26.75 -22.60
C CYS A 304 4.54 -26.00 -22.34
N ARG A 305 3.59 -26.10 -23.28
CA ARG A 305 2.28 -25.46 -23.19
C ARG A 305 1.25 -26.48 -22.74
N PHE A 306 0.51 -26.19 -21.69
CA PHE A 306 -0.58 -27.02 -21.22
C PHE A 306 -1.93 -26.33 -21.41
N LEU A 307 -2.94 -27.11 -21.78
CA LEU A 307 -4.33 -26.69 -21.85
C LEU A 307 -5.17 -27.67 -21.03
N PHE A 308 -5.79 -27.15 -19.98
CA PHE A 308 -6.76 -27.84 -19.11
C PHE A 308 -8.14 -27.23 -19.32
N ASP A 309 -9.17 -27.85 -18.73
CA ASP A 309 -10.51 -27.26 -18.68
C ASP A 309 -10.47 -25.88 -17.99
N GLY A 310 -10.61 -24.81 -18.78
CA GLY A 310 -10.63 -23.42 -18.31
C GLY A 310 -9.28 -22.76 -17.99
N VAL A 311 -8.13 -23.36 -18.30
CA VAL A 311 -6.82 -22.70 -18.16
C VAL A 311 -5.81 -23.13 -19.23
N LYS A 312 -5.07 -22.15 -19.75
CA LYS A 312 -3.99 -22.33 -20.72
C LYS A 312 -2.72 -21.68 -20.18
N PHE A 313 -1.61 -22.39 -20.14
CA PHE A 313 -0.34 -21.84 -19.67
C PHE A 313 0.86 -22.47 -20.36
N LEU A 314 1.95 -21.72 -20.41
CA LEU A 314 3.28 -22.18 -20.80
C LEU A 314 4.17 -22.24 -19.55
N THR A 315 5.03 -23.24 -19.45
CA THR A 315 5.94 -23.34 -18.31
C THR A 315 7.30 -23.95 -18.67
N THR A 316 8.32 -23.42 -18.00
CA THR A 316 9.61 -24.05 -17.81
C THR A 316 9.77 -24.30 -16.31
N SER A 317 9.51 -25.52 -15.85
CA SER A 317 9.44 -25.87 -14.42
C SER A 317 9.57 -27.37 -14.21
N THR A 318 9.66 -27.81 -12.95
CA THR A 318 9.64 -29.24 -12.60
C THR A 318 8.33 -29.60 -11.91
N ARG A 319 7.61 -30.60 -12.41
CA ARG A 319 6.51 -31.19 -11.65
C ARG A 319 7.06 -32.19 -10.65
N TYR A 320 6.93 -31.83 -9.37
CA TYR A 320 7.41 -32.61 -8.24
C TYR A 320 6.33 -33.51 -7.65
N MET A 321 5.06 -33.11 -7.75
CA MET A 321 3.87 -33.85 -7.30
C MET A 321 2.67 -33.54 -8.21
N ASP A 322 1.58 -34.29 -8.06
CA ASP A 322 0.37 -34.19 -8.88
C ASP A 322 -0.18 -32.77 -9.01
N TYR A 323 -0.01 -31.92 -7.99
CA TYR A 323 -0.55 -30.55 -7.98
C TYR A 323 0.49 -29.45 -7.71
N VAL A 324 1.79 -29.74 -7.85
CA VAL A 324 2.86 -28.80 -7.50
C VAL A 324 3.88 -28.65 -8.63
N LEU A 325 4.04 -27.41 -9.11
CA LEU A 325 5.17 -27.01 -9.95
C LEU A 325 6.26 -26.39 -9.08
N LEU A 326 7.47 -26.91 -9.20
CA LEU A 326 8.68 -26.42 -8.59
C LEU A 326 9.41 -25.51 -9.59
N LEU A 327 9.67 -24.28 -9.17
CA LEU A 327 10.50 -23.31 -9.88
C LEU A 327 11.83 -23.18 -9.12
N SER A 328 12.91 -23.76 -9.65
CA SER A 328 14.21 -23.90 -8.98
C SER A 328 15.32 -22.96 -9.48
N GLY A 329 14.93 -21.80 -10.02
CA GLY A 329 15.83 -20.75 -10.50
C GLY A 329 15.77 -20.57 -12.02
N ASN A 330 15.65 -19.33 -12.49
CA ASN A 330 15.46 -18.96 -13.90
C ASN A 330 14.33 -19.75 -14.61
N GLN A 331 13.32 -20.16 -13.85
CA GLN A 331 12.16 -20.93 -14.32
C GLN A 331 10.91 -20.07 -14.35
N GLU A 332 9.90 -20.47 -15.10
CA GLU A 332 8.75 -19.60 -15.33
C GLU A 332 7.42 -20.32 -15.54
N ILE A 333 6.35 -19.62 -15.16
CA ILE A 333 4.96 -19.94 -15.49
C ILE A 333 4.37 -18.70 -16.19
N PHE A 334 3.91 -18.90 -17.42
CA PHE A 334 3.17 -17.92 -18.20
C PHE A 334 1.71 -18.35 -18.34
N ILE A 335 0.80 -17.64 -17.69
CA ILE A 335 -0.64 -17.94 -17.77
C ILE A 335 -1.23 -17.19 -18.97
N GLU A 336 -1.55 -17.93 -20.04
CA GLU A 336 -2.10 -17.38 -21.28
C GLU A 336 -3.60 -17.03 -21.15
N GLU A 337 -4.35 -17.86 -20.41
CA GLU A 337 -5.79 -17.69 -20.20
C GLU A 337 -6.25 -18.46 -18.96
N GLY A 338 -7.27 -17.95 -18.25
CA GLY A 338 -7.99 -18.69 -17.22
C GLY A 338 -7.44 -18.51 -15.80
N THR A 339 -7.75 -19.47 -14.92
CA THR A 339 -7.30 -19.48 -13.52
C THR A 339 -6.39 -20.67 -13.27
N PHE A 340 -5.12 -20.42 -12.96
CA PHE A 340 -4.11 -21.45 -12.72
C PHE A 340 -4.33 -22.14 -11.36
N PRO A 341 -4.62 -23.47 -11.34
CA PRO A 341 -5.03 -24.16 -10.12
C PRO A 341 -3.88 -24.87 -9.39
N LEU A 342 -2.73 -25.07 -10.03
CA LEU A 342 -1.61 -25.81 -9.44
C LEU A 342 -0.83 -24.93 -8.46
N TYR A 343 -0.28 -25.54 -7.42
CA TYR A 343 0.59 -24.86 -6.47
C TYR A 343 1.95 -24.59 -7.10
N ALA A 344 2.59 -23.50 -6.69
CA ALA A 344 3.94 -23.16 -7.10
C ALA A 344 4.88 -23.16 -5.89
N MET A 345 5.96 -23.94 -5.97
CA MET A 345 7.02 -23.97 -4.98
C MET A 345 8.25 -23.26 -5.54
N ILE A 346 8.73 -22.22 -4.87
CA ILE A 346 9.77 -21.33 -5.40
C ILE A 346 11.09 -21.58 -4.67
N TYR A 347 12.15 -21.87 -5.41
CA TYR A 347 13.53 -21.99 -4.94
C TYR A 347 14.48 -21.26 -5.89
N GLY A 348 15.59 -20.75 -5.36
CA GLY A 348 16.56 -20.00 -6.16
C GLY A 348 16.01 -18.67 -6.68
N ALA A 349 16.83 -17.98 -7.47
CA ALA A 349 16.51 -16.64 -7.98
C ALA A 349 16.14 -16.63 -9.47
N GLY A 350 15.55 -15.53 -9.94
CA GLY A 350 15.20 -15.33 -11.35
C GLY A 350 13.93 -16.07 -11.82
N ASN A 351 13.12 -16.59 -10.89
CA ASN A 351 11.87 -17.24 -11.26
C ASN A 351 10.79 -16.20 -11.62
N LYS A 352 9.88 -16.56 -12.53
CA LYS A 352 8.83 -15.66 -13.01
C LYS A 352 7.44 -16.28 -13.02
N LEU A 353 6.44 -15.47 -12.67
CA LEU A 353 5.04 -15.77 -12.83
C LEU A 353 4.38 -14.58 -13.53
N TYR A 354 3.89 -14.78 -14.76
CA TYR A 354 3.44 -13.68 -15.61
C TYR A 354 2.30 -14.07 -16.55
N GLY A 355 1.60 -13.09 -17.13
CA GLY A 355 0.52 -13.31 -18.09
C GLY A 355 -0.83 -12.71 -17.70
N SER A 356 -1.88 -13.05 -18.44
CA SER A 356 -3.19 -12.39 -18.36
C SER A 356 -4.18 -13.09 -17.39
N GLY A 357 -3.87 -14.31 -16.97
CA GLY A 357 -4.75 -15.11 -16.12
C GLY A 357 -4.60 -14.83 -14.62
N SER A 358 -5.49 -15.46 -13.83
CA SER A 358 -5.45 -15.43 -12.36
C SER A 358 -4.79 -16.69 -11.80
N MET A 359 -4.43 -16.69 -10.52
CA MET A 359 -3.87 -17.86 -9.84
C MET A 359 -4.69 -18.21 -8.59
N SER A 360 -5.09 -19.48 -8.48
CA SER A 360 -5.78 -20.04 -7.30
C SER A 360 -4.95 -21.05 -6.52
N GLY A 361 -3.85 -21.52 -7.12
CA GLY A 361 -2.87 -22.32 -6.39
C GLY A 361 -2.09 -21.50 -5.38
N LEU A 362 -1.67 -22.15 -4.28
CA LEU A 362 -0.80 -21.56 -3.27
C LEU A 362 0.61 -21.34 -3.83
N ILE A 363 1.22 -20.20 -3.54
CA ILE A 363 2.65 -19.94 -3.79
C ILE A 363 3.41 -20.11 -2.48
N THR A 364 4.44 -20.97 -2.46
CA THR A 364 5.29 -21.19 -1.28
C THR A 364 6.76 -21.09 -1.64
N PHE A 365 7.47 -20.18 -0.99
CA PHE A 365 8.91 -20.02 -1.14
C PHE A 365 9.66 -21.00 -0.24
N GLY A 366 10.79 -21.51 -0.71
CA GLY A 366 11.59 -22.54 -0.03
C GLY A 366 12.55 -22.00 1.04
N GLY A 367 12.70 -20.68 1.15
CA GLY A 367 13.62 -20.03 2.08
C GLY A 367 14.18 -18.68 1.58
N PRO A 368 15.12 -18.07 2.32
CA PRO A 368 15.69 -16.76 2.01
C PRO A 368 16.41 -16.61 0.65
N GLY A 369 16.84 -17.72 0.05
CA GLY A 369 17.45 -17.72 -1.30
C GLY A 369 16.44 -17.77 -2.45
N SER A 370 15.14 -17.70 -2.16
CA SER A 370 14.06 -17.88 -3.14
C SER A 370 13.53 -16.50 -3.58
N GLU A 371 13.43 -16.28 -4.88
CA GLU A 371 12.93 -15.04 -5.49
C GLU A 371 11.90 -15.35 -6.58
N LEU A 372 10.82 -14.56 -6.62
CA LEU A 372 9.80 -14.61 -7.68
C LEU A 372 9.50 -13.20 -8.18
N THR A 373 9.62 -13.01 -9.49
CA THR A 373 9.05 -11.85 -10.19
C THR A 373 7.58 -12.13 -10.53
N TYR A 374 6.69 -11.24 -10.08
CA TYR A 374 5.25 -11.29 -10.31
C TYR A 374 4.84 -10.25 -11.35
N GLU A 375 4.20 -10.73 -12.42
CA GLU A 375 3.78 -9.98 -13.61
C GLU A 375 2.43 -10.47 -14.14
N LEU A 376 1.51 -10.89 -13.26
CA LEU A 376 0.16 -11.29 -13.66
C LEU A 376 -0.80 -10.10 -13.71
N ASP A 377 -1.68 -10.09 -14.70
CA ASP A 377 -2.82 -9.15 -14.79
C ASP A 377 -4.03 -9.61 -13.97
N GLY A 378 -4.13 -10.91 -13.71
CA GLY A 378 -5.20 -11.49 -12.92
C GLY A 378 -4.96 -11.36 -11.41
N LYS A 379 -5.95 -11.85 -10.65
CA LYS A 379 -5.91 -11.80 -9.18
C LYS A 379 -5.20 -13.01 -8.59
N MET A 380 -4.64 -12.81 -7.41
CA MET A 380 -4.20 -13.88 -6.54
C MET A 380 -5.37 -14.32 -5.64
N LEU A 381 -5.88 -15.53 -5.86
CA LEU A 381 -7.06 -16.09 -5.18
C LEU A 381 -6.68 -16.99 -3.99
N ASN A 382 -5.42 -16.98 -3.58
CA ASN A 382 -4.87 -17.76 -2.47
C ASN A 382 -3.74 -16.99 -1.78
N ASP A 383 -3.22 -17.50 -0.67
CA ASP A 383 -2.10 -16.89 0.05
C ASP A 383 -0.77 -16.99 -0.71
N ILE A 384 0.21 -16.18 -0.30
CA ILE A 384 1.62 -16.33 -0.69
C ILE A 384 2.47 -16.52 0.58
N ASN A 385 3.14 -17.66 0.72
CA ASN A 385 4.04 -17.93 1.85
C ASN A 385 5.49 -17.57 1.49
N LEU A 386 6.04 -16.47 2.02
CA LEU A 386 7.39 -16.01 1.67
C LEU A 386 8.54 -16.80 2.32
N ASN A 387 8.40 -17.33 3.53
CA ASN A 387 9.42 -18.12 4.25
C ASN A 387 10.85 -17.52 4.21
N GLY A 388 10.96 -16.19 4.26
CA GLY A 388 12.19 -15.41 4.19
C GLY A 388 12.61 -14.98 2.78
N GLY A 389 11.95 -15.48 1.74
CA GLY A 389 12.18 -15.16 0.33
C GLY A 389 11.70 -13.77 -0.08
N LYS A 390 11.87 -13.47 -1.37
CA LYS A 390 11.65 -12.15 -1.97
C LYS A 390 10.65 -12.19 -3.12
N LEU A 391 9.56 -11.44 -3.00
CA LEU A 391 8.59 -11.20 -4.07
C LEU A 391 8.88 -9.86 -4.73
N ILE A 392 8.92 -9.79 -6.07
CA ILE A 392 9.14 -8.54 -6.81
C ILE A 392 7.95 -8.26 -7.71
N LEU A 393 7.32 -7.10 -7.54
CA LEU A 393 6.16 -6.69 -8.31
C LEU A 393 6.59 -5.88 -9.54
N TYR A 394 6.33 -6.43 -10.72
CA TYR A 394 6.43 -5.72 -12.00
C TYR A 394 5.05 -5.35 -12.57
N ARG A 395 3.98 -5.81 -11.90
CA ARG A 395 2.59 -5.38 -12.06
C ARG A 395 1.92 -5.34 -10.69
N ASP A 396 0.77 -4.70 -10.62
CA ASP A 396 -0.06 -4.69 -9.41
C ASP A 396 -0.45 -6.11 -8.99
N LEU A 397 -0.40 -6.37 -7.70
CA LEU A 397 -0.81 -7.64 -7.09
C LEU A 397 -2.10 -7.42 -6.30
N GLU A 398 -3.21 -7.94 -6.81
CA GLU A 398 -4.50 -7.90 -6.14
C GLU A 398 -4.87 -9.24 -5.51
N PHE A 399 -5.07 -9.26 -4.19
CA PHE A 399 -5.60 -10.41 -3.46
C PHE A 399 -7.14 -10.42 -3.43
N SER A 400 -7.73 -11.62 -3.51
CA SER A 400 -9.17 -11.81 -3.31
C SER A 400 -9.50 -12.24 -1.87
N GLY A 401 -10.63 -11.78 -1.32
CA GLY A 401 -11.14 -12.24 -0.03
C GLY A 401 -10.27 -11.84 1.15
N ASP A 402 -9.84 -12.81 1.96
CA ASP A 402 -8.94 -12.69 3.12
C ASP A 402 -7.53 -13.25 2.84
N ASN A 403 -7.22 -13.50 1.57
CA ASN A 403 -5.90 -13.97 1.17
C ASN A 403 -4.87 -12.84 1.25
N PHE A 404 -3.64 -13.18 1.65
CA PHE A 404 -2.55 -12.22 1.73
C PHE A 404 -1.18 -12.91 1.73
N ILE A 405 -0.13 -12.12 1.85
CA ILE A 405 1.23 -12.58 2.09
C ILE A 405 1.34 -13.08 3.54
N LYS A 406 1.72 -14.34 3.71
CA LYS A 406 1.99 -14.96 5.02
C LYS A 406 3.48 -15.21 5.21
N THR A 407 3.85 -15.44 6.47
CA THR A 407 5.23 -15.67 6.94
C THR A 407 6.15 -14.48 6.64
N SER A 408 7.35 -14.47 7.22
CA SER A 408 8.28 -13.35 7.03
C SER A 408 8.92 -13.37 5.64
N GLY A 409 9.34 -12.22 5.13
CA GLY A 409 10.03 -12.10 3.84
C GLY A 409 10.09 -10.66 3.36
N SER A 410 10.56 -10.46 2.13
CA SER A 410 10.60 -9.14 1.49
C SER A 410 9.68 -9.05 0.26
N VAL A 411 9.12 -7.87 0.06
CA VAL A 411 8.30 -7.50 -1.09
C VAL A 411 8.88 -6.22 -1.69
N ASP A 412 9.38 -6.32 -2.91
CA ASP A 412 9.81 -5.17 -3.69
C ASP A 412 8.62 -4.70 -4.53
N LEU A 413 7.96 -3.63 -4.07
CA LEU A 413 6.81 -3.02 -4.72
C LEU A 413 7.17 -2.36 -6.05
N LYS A 414 8.44 -2.01 -6.28
CA LYS A 414 8.84 -1.09 -7.36
C LYS A 414 7.92 0.14 -7.33
N HIS A 415 7.18 0.38 -8.40
CA HIS A 415 6.19 1.45 -8.57
C HIS A 415 4.76 0.90 -8.70
N ASN A 416 4.52 -0.33 -8.24
CA ASN A 416 3.24 -1.04 -8.38
C ASN A 416 2.50 -1.13 -7.04
N ASP A 417 1.22 -1.47 -7.13
CA ASP A 417 0.31 -1.55 -6.00
C ASP A 417 0.12 -3.00 -5.51
N LEU A 418 0.21 -3.18 -4.19
CA LEU A 418 -0.22 -4.37 -3.48
C LEU A 418 -1.61 -4.11 -2.89
N LEU A 419 -2.66 -4.66 -3.50
CA LEU A 419 -4.04 -4.47 -3.08
C LEU A 419 -4.49 -5.62 -2.18
N ILE A 420 -4.81 -5.31 -0.92
CA ILE A 420 -5.31 -6.27 0.06
C ILE A 420 -6.77 -6.62 -0.25
N GLY A 421 -7.19 -7.85 0.04
CA GLY A 421 -8.55 -8.29 -0.17
C GLY A 421 -9.61 -7.54 0.65
N SER A 422 -10.89 -7.78 0.33
CA SER A 422 -12.04 -7.03 0.84
C SER A 422 -12.56 -7.48 2.21
N ARG A 423 -11.84 -8.36 2.92
CA ARG A 423 -12.18 -8.81 4.27
C ARG A 423 -11.11 -8.42 5.26
N ASP A 424 -11.55 -7.99 6.44
CA ASP A 424 -10.65 -7.65 7.53
C ASP A 424 -9.66 -8.80 7.80
N PHE A 425 -8.40 -8.45 7.97
CA PHE A 425 -7.33 -9.43 8.11
C PHE A 425 -6.23 -8.94 9.07
N ALA A 426 -5.51 -9.88 9.68
CA ALA A 426 -4.44 -9.60 10.62
C ALA A 426 -3.07 -10.01 10.07
N ILE A 427 -2.14 -9.06 9.95
CA ILE A 427 -0.74 -9.39 9.65
C ILE A 427 -0.05 -9.82 10.94
N THR A 428 0.34 -11.09 10.97
CA THR A 428 1.02 -11.76 12.09
C THR A 428 2.49 -12.04 11.83
N SER A 429 2.98 -11.77 10.62
CA SER A 429 4.38 -11.98 10.22
C SER A 429 5.12 -10.66 10.06
N THR A 430 6.45 -10.71 10.20
CA THR A 430 7.31 -9.55 9.92
C THR A 430 7.60 -9.45 8.42
N LEU A 431 7.23 -8.35 7.79
CA LEU A 431 7.43 -8.13 6.35
C LEU A 431 8.30 -6.91 6.09
N TYR A 432 9.16 -7.00 5.08
CA TYR A 432 9.99 -5.89 4.59
C TYR A 432 9.49 -5.45 3.23
N PHE A 433 9.06 -4.20 3.11
CA PHE A 433 8.64 -3.57 1.86
C PHE A 433 9.73 -2.63 1.36
N SER A 434 10.11 -2.76 0.08
CA SER A 434 10.89 -1.74 -0.62
C SER A 434 10.10 -1.17 -1.78
N GLY A 435 10.14 0.14 -1.98
CA GLY A 435 9.40 0.82 -3.03
C GLY A 435 10.18 1.96 -3.67
N ASP A 436 9.83 2.23 -4.92
CA ASP A 436 10.15 3.43 -5.68
C ASP A 436 8.80 3.97 -6.16
N HIS A 437 8.04 4.56 -5.23
CA HIS A 437 6.66 5.04 -5.40
C HIS A 437 5.57 3.95 -5.45
N GLY A 438 5.87 2.72 -5.01
CA GLY A 438 4.88 1.65 -4.88
C GLY A 438 3.94 1.84 -3.68
N SER A 439 2.77 1.19 -3.71
CA SER A 439 1.76 1.36 -2.65
C SER A 439 1.19 0.05 -2.12
N ILE A 440 0.64 0.11 -0.90
CA ILE A 440 -0.19 -0.92 -0.30
C ILE A 440 -1.60 -0.34 -0.14
N GLY A 441 -2.55 -0.84 -0.92
CA GLY A 441 -3.95 -0.41 -0.89
C GLY A 441 -4.79 -1.27 0.04
N LEU A 442 -5.48 -0.65 0.99
CA LEU A 442 -6.42 -1.34 1.88
C LEU A 442 -7.82 -1.33 1.26
N ASN A 443 -8.48 -2.50 1.24
CA ASN A 443 -9.90 -2.64 0.88
C ASN A 443 -10.78 -3.04 2.08
N SER A 444 -10.20 -3.11 3.27
CA SER A 444 -10.84 -3.51 4.53
C SER A 444 -9.95 -3.10 5.72
N THR A 445 -10.37 -3.42 6.96
CA THR A 445 -9.56 -3.12 8.16
C THR A 445 -8.34 -4.04 8.24
N LEU A 446 -7.17 -3.44 8.43
CA LEU A 446 -5.92 -4.15 8.62
C LEU A 446 -5.50 -4.14 10.10
N PHE A 447 -5.44 -5.33 10.72
CA PHE A 447 -4.93 -5.50 12.08
C PHE A 447 -3.44 -5.84 12.05
N LEU A 448 -2.61 -4.94 12.54
CA LEU A 448 -1.17 -5.14 12.62
C LEU A 448 -0.78 -5.70 13.99
N THR A 449 -0.33 -6.96 14.02
CA THR A 449 0.14 -7.62 15.27
C THR A 449 1.65 -7.87 15.28
N SER A 450 2.32 -7.58 14.18
CA SER A 450 3.76 -7.75 13.98
C SER A 450 4.40 -6.46 13.44
N GLN A 451 5.69 -6.50 13.14
CA GLN A 451 6.44 -5.40 12.56
C GLN A 451 6.36 -5.39 11.03
N LEU A 452 6.15 -4.24 10.41
CA LEU A 452 6.45 -4.02 8.99
C LEU A 452 7.63 -3.04 8.88
N THR A 453 8.51 -3.26 7.93
CA THR A 453 9.64 -2.36 7.63
C THR A 453 9.47 -1.80 6.23
N PHE A 454 9.68 -0.50 6.04
CA PHE A 454 9.56 0.19 4.76
C PHE A 454 10.88 0.83 4.36
N SER A 455 11.25 0.67 3.09
CA SER A 455 12.47 1.23 2.50
C SER A 455 12.21 1.87 1.14
N GLY A 456 12.88 2.98 0.85
CA GLY A 456 12.63 3.79 -0.34
C GLY A 456 11.34 4.61 -0.20
N ASP A 457 10.64 4.85 -1.29
CA ASP A 457 9.41 5.65 -1.30
C ASP A 457 8.19 4.72 -1.38
N CYS A 458 7.44 4.63 -0.29
CA CYS A 458 6.27 3.76 -0.16
C CYS A 458 5.03 4.54 0.27
N THR A 459 3.84 4.07 -0.15
CA THR A 459 2.55 4.59 0.31
C THR A 459 1.70 3.48 0.93
N ILE A 460 1.03 3.75 2.04
CA ILE A 460 -0.13 2.97 2.51
C ILE A 460 -1.37 3.82 2.21
N ASP A 461 -2.15 3.41 1.20
CA ASP A 461 -3.43 4.05 0.88
C ASP A 461 -4.55 3.28 1.57
N GLY A 462 -5.15 3.90 2.58
CA GLY A 462 -6.25 3.31 3.33
C GLY A 462 -7.52 3.18 2.52
N ASN A 463 -7.71 3.96 1.44
CA ASN A 463 -9.00 4.09 0.75
C ASN A 463 -10.19 4.33 1.72
N GLY A 464 -9.95 5.03 2.83
CA GLY A 464 -10.92 5.28 3.91
C GLY A 464 -11.04 4.17 4.96
N ASN A 465 -10.22 3.13 4.90
CA ASN A 465 -10.21 2.03 5.87
C ASN A 465 -9.29 2.31 7.09
N ILE A 466 -9.24 1.33 7.99
CA ILE A 466 -8.52 1.40 9.26
C ILE A 466 -7.23 0.57 9.19
N LEU A 467 -6.14 1.11 9.74
CA LEU A 467 -4.95 0.37 10.15
C LEU A 467 -4.86 0.41 11.68
N ASP A 468 -5.07 -0.74 12.31
CA ASP A 468 -5.05 -0.89 13.77
C ASP A 468 -3.71 -1.50 14.22
N PHE A 469 -2.95 -0.78 15.04
CA PHE A 469 -1.67 -1.24 15.60
C PHE A 469 -1.80 -2.31 16.69
N THR A 470 -3.03 -2.62 17.09
CA THR A 470 -3.38 -3.60 18.12
C THR A 470 -2.54 -3.41 19.41
N ARG A 471 -1.97 -4.48 19.95
CA ARG A 471 -1.08 -4.42 21.13
C ARG A 471 0.40 -4.37 20.78
N THR A 472 0.80 -4.96 19.64
CA THR A 472 2.21 -5.24 19.31
C THR A 472 2.62 -4.81 17.91
N GLY A 473 1.70 -4.27 17.09
CA GLY A 473 2.02 -3.82 15.75
C GLY A 473 3.02 -2.66 15.74
N SER A 474 3.91 -2.62 14.75
CA SER A 474 4.85 -1.50 14.60
C SER A 474 5.27 -1.34 13.14
N LEU A 475 5.61 -0.12 12.75
CA LEU A 475 6.17 0.22 11.45
C LEU A 475 7.58 0.80 11.66
N ILE A 476 8.57 0.26 10.96
CA ILE A 476 9.92 0.79 10.89
C ILE A 476 10.12 1.44 9.53
N ILE A 477 10.64 2.66 9.50
CA ILE A 477 11.01 3.39 8.29
C ILE A 477 12.55 3.37 8.21
N GLU A 478 13.07 2.72 7.18
CA GLU A 478 14.51 2.60 6.92
C GLU A 478 15.15 3.96 6.63
N ARG A 479 16.46 4.03 6.85
CA ARG A 479 17.25 5.26 6.70
C ARG A 479 17.01 5.95 5.36
N GLY A 480 16.71 7.24 5.39
CA GLY A 480 16.45 8.05 4.19
C GLY A 480 15.23 7.64 3.37
N SER A 481 14.28 6.89 3.95
CA SER A 481 13.07 6.42 3.26
C SER A 481 11.87 7.33 3.53
N THR A 482 10.89 7.31 2.63
CA THR A 482 9.62 8.01 2.76
C THR A 482 8.48 7.02 2.92
N ILE A 483 7.64 7.23 3.93
CA ILE A 483 6.34 6.56 4.04
C ILE A 483 5.23 7.59 4.00
N LYS A 484 4.27 7.38 3.10
CA LYS A 484 3.06 8.18 3.03
C LYS A 484 1.86 7.37 3.50
N PHE A 485 1.15 7.88 4.51
CA PHE A 485 -0.17 7.38 4.90
C PHE A 485 -1.21 8.27 4.23
N LYS A 486 -2.13 7.66 3.48
CA LYS A 486 -3.13 8.39 2.69
C LYS A 486 -4.53 7.85 2.93
N ASN A 487 -5.52 8.72 3.14
CA ASN A 487 -6.92 8.35 3.30
C ASN A 487 -7.13 7.22 4.33
N LEU A 488 -6.57 7.38 5.53
CA LEU A 488 -6.41 6.26 6.47
C LEU A 488 -6.80 6.67 7.89
N HIS A 489 -7.44 5.76 8.63
CA HIS A 489 -7.64 5.89 10.07
C HIS A 489 -6.65 4.99 10.81
N LEU A 490 -5.67 5.59 11.48
CA LEU A 490 -4.71 4.92 12.34
C LEU A 490 -5.31 4.75 13.74
N VAL A 491 -5.44 3.51 14.20
CA VAL A 491 -6.06 3.19 15.49
C VAL A 491 -5.07 2.50 16.43
N ASN A 492 -5.20 2.77 17.74
CA ASN A 492 -4.32 2.26 18.79
C ASN A 492 -2.86 2.71 18.68
N LEU A 493 -2.63 3.89 18.10
CA LEU A 493 -1.30 4.48 17.95
C LEU A 493 -0.73 4.86 19.33
N LYS A 494 0.46 4.37 19.67
CA LYS A 494 1.17 4.62 20.94
C LYS A 494 2.66 4.30 20.82
N SER A 495 3.43 4.68 21.84
CA SER A 495 4.87 4.44 21.94
C SER A 495 5.58 4.82 20.64
N GLU A 496 6.45 3.94 20.13
CA GLU A 496 7.13 4.08 18.83
C GLU A 496 6.49 3.17 17.78
N ASN A 497 5.16 3.12 17.72
CA ASN A 497 4.46 2.32 16.71
C ASN A 497 4.84 2.71 15.27
N ILE A 498 5.25 3.95 15.03
CA ILE A 498 5.83 4.43 13.78
C ILE A 498 7.23 4.95 14.14
N ASN A 499 8.27 4.28 13.68
CA ASN A 499 9.64 4.54 14.10
C ASN A 499 10.58 4.74 12.90
N SER A 500 11.17 5.92 12.80
CA SER A 500 12.16 6.28 11.79
C SER A 500 13.58 5.95 12.27
N LEU A 501 14.39 5.30 11.44
CA LEU A 501 15.76 4.91 11.82
C LEU A 501 16.81 6.03 11.71
N ASP A 502 16.48 7.14 11.03
CA ASP A 502 17.29 8.35 11.01
C ASP A 502 16.50 9.64 10.70
N GLU A 503 17.19 10.76 10.80
CA GLU A 503 16.62 12.11 10.62
C GLU A 503 16.32 12.47 9.16
N ASN A 504 16.70 11.62 8.20
CA ASN A 504 16.42 11.82 6.78
C ASN A 504 15.15 11.07 6.35
N CYS A 505 14.51 10.33 7.26
CA CYS A 505 13.23 9.68 6.99
C CYS A 505 12.11 10.73 6.88
N HIS A 506 11.13 10.47 6.01
CA HIS A 506 9.94 11.30 5.83
C HIS A 506 8.68 10.51 6.15
N VAL A 507 7.87 11.01 7.09
CA VAL A 507 6.53 10.48 7.40
C VAL A 507 5.50 11.50 6.94
N ILE A 508 4.72 11.13 5.93
CA ILE A 508 3.71 12.01 5.33
C ILE A 508 2.32 11.52 5.74
N LEU A 509 1.50 12.40 6.29
CA LEU A 509 0.12 12.15 6.70
C LEU A 509 -0.82 12.95 5.78
N ASP A 510 -1.54 12.26 4.88
CA ASP A 510 -2.40 12.87 3.87
C ASP A 510 -3.85 12.42 4.07
N ASN A 511 -4.69 13.30 4.61
CA ASN A 511 -6.08 12.99 4.97
C ASN A 511 -6.16 11.78 5.92
N VAL A 512 -5.59 11.94 7.11
CA VAL A 512 -5.42 10.89 8.12
C VAL A 512 -6.12 11.25 9.42
N VAL A 513 -6.71 10.26 10.09
CA VAL A 513 -7.17 10.37 11.48
C VAL A 513 -6.32 9.43 12.34
N CYS A 514 -5.88 9.87 13.50
CA CYS A 514 -5.12 9.08 14.45
C CYS A 514 -5.85 9.00 15.80
N ASP A 515 -6.29 7.80 16.17
CA ASP A 515 -6.79 7.51 17.51
C ASP A 515 -5.64 6.97 18.38
N LEU A 516 -5.21 7.80 19.34
CA LEU A 516 -4.16 7.44 20.28
C LEU A 516 -4.65 6.36 21.25
N GLY A 517 -3.96 5.22 21.27
CA GLY A 517 -4.19 4.12 22.24
C GLY A 517 -3.30 4.20 23.47
N GLY A 518 -2.46 5.25 23.55
CA GLY A 518 -1.47 5.53 24.58
C GLY A 518 -0.65 6.75 24.15
N ASP A 519 0.28 7.20 25.00
CA ASP A 519 1.22 8.26 24.61
C ASP A 519 2.06 7.81 23.41
N PHE A 520 2.22 8.68 22.41
CA PHE A 520 2.95 8.40 21.16
C PHE A 520 4.16 9.33 21.03
N ASP A 521 5.31 8.79 20.67
CA ASP A 521 6.58 9.53 20.54
C ASP A 521 7.04 9.59 19.09
N PHE A 522 6.96 10.78 18.47
CA PHE A 522 7.61 11.07 17.19
C PHE A 522 8.98 11.70 17.44
N ASN A 523 10.03 10.89 17.46
CA ASN A 523 11.33 11.29 17.99
C ASN A 523 12.47 11.40 16.97
N CYS A 524 12.24 11.03 15.70
CA CYS A 524 13.24 11.00 14.64
C CYS A 524 12.59 11.16 13.26
N GLY A 525 13.25 11.87 12.34
CA GLY A 525 12.77 12.10 10.97
C GLY A 525 11.84 13.31 10.84
N THR A 526 11.35 13.56 9.62
CA THR A 526 10.46 14.68 9.30
C THR A 526 9.00 14.20 9.30
N CYS A 527 8.09 15.03 9.81
CA CYS A 527 6.64 14.80 9.70
C CYS A 527 6.01 15.89 8.83
N GLU A 528 5.22 15.50 7.83
CA GLU A 528 4.54 16.41 6.90
C GLU A 528 3.05 16.09 6.87
N ILE A 529 2.18 17.12 6.88
CA ILE A 529 0.73 16.93 6.74
C ILE A 529 0.22 17.57 5.44
N TYR A 530 -0.61 16.82 4.73
CA TYR A 530 -1.40 17.28 3.60
C TYR A 530 -2.89 17.12 3.89
N ASN A 531 -3.70 18.08 3.44
CA ASN A 531 -5.17 18.10 3.53
C ASN A 531 -5.73 18.12 4.97
N TYR A 532 -5.66 17.01 5.69
CA TYR A 532 -6.25 16.88 7.03
C TYR A 532 -5.47 15.89 7.89
N LEU A 533 -5.23 16.26 9.15
CA LEU A 533 -4.83 15.36 10.23
C LEU A 533 -5.69 15.64 11.45
N ASP A 534 -6.26 14.62 12.07
CA ASP A 534 -6.93 14.72 13.37
C ASP A 534 -6.26 13.78 14.39
N LEU A 535 -5.79 14.33 15.50
CA LEU A 535 -5.32 13.57 16.65
C LEU A 535 -6.43 13.48 17.70
N ASN A 536 -6.87 12.25 17.97
CA ASN A 536 -7.95 11.91 18.90
C ASN A 536 -7.47 11.04 20.06
N GLY A 537 -8.19 11.09 21.18
CA GLY A 537 -7.93 10.28 22.38
C GLY A 537 -7.58 11.16 23.57
N SER A 538 -7.16 10.58 24.69
CA SER A 538 -6.85 11.32 25.93
C SER A 538 -5.37 11.24 26.32
N TYR A 539 -4.52 11.02 25.32
CA TYR A 539 -3.09 10.77 25.50
C TYR A 539 -2.24 11.89 24.92
N THR A 540 -0.93 11.77 25.08
CA THR A 540 0.04 12.75 24.63
C THR A 540 0.63 12.35 23.29
N PHE A 541 0.63 13.27 22.31
CA PHE A 541 1.48 13.21 21.13
C PHE A 541 2.75 14.01 21.43
N PHE A 542 3.89 13.34 21.53
CA PHE A 542 5.19 13.97 21.71
C PHE A 542 5.88 14.20 20.37
N TYR A 543 6.21 15.45 20.08
CA TYR A 543 7.08 15.82 18.98
C TYR A 543 8.49 16.18 19.48
N ASP A 544 9.43 15.28 19.20
CA ASP A 544 10.78 15.25 19.77
C ASP A 544 11.89 15.19 18.71
N SER A 545 11.52 15.17 17.43
CA SER A 545 12.46 15.19 16.32
C SER A 545 13.32 16.47 16.32
N VAL A 546 14.52 16.39 15.75
CA VAL A 546 15.36 17.57 15.46
C VAL A 546 14.97 18.25 14.15
N GLN A 547 14.12 17.61 13.36
CA GLN A 547 13.53 18.14 12.13
C GLN A 547 12.30 18.99 12.42
N THR A 548 11.85 19.72 11.41
CA THR A 548 10.65 20.57 11.51
C THR A 548 9.39 19.77 11.18
N PHE A 549 8.30 20.03 11.90
CA PHE A 549 6.98 19.50 11.59
C PHE A 549 6.31 20.43 10.55
N THR A 550 6.07 19.94 9.34
CA THR A 550 5.54 20.77 8.25
C THR A 550 4.03 20.60 8.08
N ILE A 551 3.32 21.72 8.02
CA ILE A 551 1.89 21.78 7.69
C ILE A 551 1.77 22.52 6.36
N HIS A 552 1.34 21.80 5.32
CA HIS A 552 1.23 22.35 3.98
C HIS A 552 0.06 23.33 3.84
N LYS A 553 0.05 24.10 2.75
CA LYS A 553 -1.06 25.01 2.46
C LYS A 553 -2.41 24.27 2.39
N GLN A 554 -3.50 24.96 2.73
CA GLN A 554 -4.87 24.44 2.73
C GLN A 554 -5.02 23.14 3.54
N THR A 555 -4.18 22.96 4.56
CA THR A 555 -4.17 21.79 5.43
C THR A 555 -4.62 22.18 6.82
N VAL A 556 -5.43 21.33 7.43
CA VAL A 556 -5.87 21.46 8.83
C VAL A 556 -5.25 20.35 9.66
N PHE A 557 -4.52 20.72 10.70
CA PHE A 557 -4.06 19.82 11.76
C PHE A 557 -4.92 20.05 13.00
N GLU A 558 -5.83 19.13 13.30
CA GLU A 558 -6.73 19.18 14.44
C GLU A 558 -6.24 18.31 15.59
N ILE A 559 -6.33 18.85 16.81
CA ILE A 559 -6.03 18.18 18.07
C ILE A 559 -7.29 18.22 18.92
N SER A 560 -7.87 17.05 19.17
CA SER A 560 -9.23 16.89 19.68
C SER A 560 -9.30 16.09 20.99
N LYS A 561 -10.40 16.24 21.74
CA LYS A 561 -10.84 15.27 22.78
C LYS A 561 -9.87 15.01 23.94
N ASP A 562 -9.29 16.05 24.55
CA ASP A 562 -8.34 15.94 25.67
C ASP A 562 -6.92 15.45 25.29
N VAL A 563 -6.58 15.38 23.99
CA VAL A 563 -5.18 15.14 23.56
C VAL A 563 -4.26 16.26 24.06
N THR A 564 -3.06 15.87 24.48
CA THR A 564 -1.96 16.80 24.72
C THR A 564 -0.96 16.76 23.57
N LEU A 565 -0.75 17.87 22.87
CA LEU A 565 0.37 18.04 21.94
C LEU A 565 1.58 18.58 22.70
N ALA A 566 2.62 17.77 22.86
CA ALA A 566 3.81 18.12 23.62
C ALA A 566 5.03 18.30 22.71
N ILE A 567 5.56 19.51 22.67
CA ILE A 567 6.68 19.94 21.84
C ILE A 567 7.92 20.02 22.72
N ARG A 568 8.83 19.04 22.60
CA ARG A 568 10.05 18.94 23.46
C ARG A 568 11.36 19.14 22.69
N THR A 569 11.31 19.80 21.53
CA THR A 569 12.40 19.96 20.53
C THR A 569 13.82 19.73 21.07
N LYS A 570 14.53 18.74 20.50
CA LYS A 570 15.91 18.42 20.87
C LYS A 570 16.96 19.34 20.22
N ASN A 571 16.54 20.26 19.34
CA ASN A 571 17.43 21.12 18.56
C ASN A 571 17.33 22.61 18.96
N PRO A 572 18.01 23.04 20.04
CA PRO A 572 18.03 24.45 20.46
C PRO A 572 18.76 25.36 19.47
N SER A 573 19.50 24.82 18.49
CA SER A 573 20.21 25.60 17.47
C SER A 573 19.36 26.02 16.26
N GLY A 574 18.16 25.44 16.08
CA GLY A 574 17.28 25.67 14.93
C GLY A 574 16.39 26.91 14.99
N GLY A 575 16.60 27.82 15.96
CA GLY A 575 15.81 29.06 16.09
C GLY A 575 14.39 28.86 16.62
N ASN A 576 14.16 27.85 17.45
CA ASN A 576 12.88 27.56 18.12
C ASN A 576 11.71 27.36 17.14
N ARG A 577 11.90 26.74 15.97
CA ARG A 577 10.85 26.49 14.96
C ARG A 577 10.43 25.01 14.91
N PRO A 578 9.65 24.50 15.88
CA PRO A 578 9.14 23.13 15.86
C PRO A 578 8.19 22.87 14.69
N PHE A 579 7.46 23.90 14.26
CA PHE A 579 6.50 23.84 13.17
C PHE A 579 6.89 24.78 12.04
N TYR A 580 6.59 24.37 10.81
CA TYR A 580 6.63 25.20 9.63
C TYR A 580 5.27 25.14 8.94
N PHE A 581 4.64 26.30 8.79
CA PHE A 581 3.39 26.47 8.05
C PHE A 581 3.75 27.01 6.66
N GLU A 582 3.32 26.34 5.59
CA GLU A 582 3.70 26.74 4.22
C GLU A 582 3.18 28.15 3.87
N ASN A 583 1.97 28.50 4.34
CA ASN A 583 1.38 29.83 4.22
C ASN A 583 0.22 30.07 5.21
N ASP A 584 -0.44 31.22 5.09
CA ASP A 584 -1.63 31.66 5.83
C ASP A 584 -2.85 30.72 5.77
N THR A 585 -2.96 29.87 4.75
CA THR A 585 -4.03 28.86 4.63
C THR A 585 -3.77 27.56 5.40
N SER A 586 -2.62 27.45 6.05
CA SER A 586 -2.25 26.30 6.90
C SER A 586 -2.79 26.54 8.32
N GLU A 587 -3.52 25.57 8.89
CA GLU A 587 -4.20 25.76 10.17
C GLU A 587 -3.85 24.63 11.16
N ILE A 588 -3.60 25.00 12.41
CA ILE A 588 -3.59 24.09 13.55
C ILE A 588 -4.77 24.41 14.48
N LYS A 589 -5.63 23.45 14.78
CA LYS A 589 -6.84 23.61 15.60
C LYS A 589 -6.71 22.83 16.90
N PHE A 590 -7.07 23.47 18.00
CA PHE A 590 -7.16 22.84 19.31
C PHE A 590 -8.61 22.86 19.79
N ASN A 591 -9.19 21.68 19.98
CA ASN A 591 -10.56 21.49 20.44
C ASN A 591 -10.58 20.70 21.75
N ASN A 592 -10.78 21.41 22.88
CA ASN A 592 -10.69 20.83 24.22
C ASN A 592 -9.37 20.06 24.44
N ALA A 593 -8.25 20.67 24.05
CA ALA A 593 -6.94 20.04 24.03
C ALA A 593 -5.91 20.79 24.89
N THR A 594 -4.74 20.19 25.09
CA THR A 594 -3.61 20.82 25.77
C THR A 594 -2.42 20.97 24.84
N ILE A 595 -1.81 22.15 24.85
CA ILE A 595 -0.53 22.44 24.20
C ILE A 595 0.52 22.49 25.29
N LYS A 596 1.58 21.69 25.16
CA LYS A 596 2.72 21.72 26.07
C LYS A 596 3.99 22.06 25.33
N ILE A 597 4.67 23.12 25.75
CA ILE A 597 5.91 23.58 25.11
C ILE A 597 7.04 23.55 26.14
N GLY A 598 8.14 22.89 25.76
CA GLY A 598 9.36 22.81 26.54
C GLY A 598 10.07 24.16 26.69
N SER A 599 11.17 24.18 27.44
CA SER A 599 11.93 25.41 27.75
C SER A 599 12.60 26.08 26.55
N ALA A 600 12.65 25.41 25.40
CA ALA A 600 13.16 25.98 24.14
C ALA A 600 12.15 26.94 23.49
N GLY A 601 10.85 26.88 23.84
CA GLY A 601 9.84 27.73 23.21
C GLY A 601 9.46 27.32 21.80
N ALA A 602 8.69 28.19 21.13
CA ALA A 602 8.23 27.99 19.76
C ALA A 602 7.98 29.34 19.06
N LEU A 603 8.56 29.53 17.88
CA LEU A 603 8.26 30.63 16.96
C LEU A 603 7.27 30.14 15.92
N PHE A 604 6.10 30.77 15.89
CA PHE A 604 5.06 30.55 14.90
C PHE A 604 5.05 31.71 13.92
N THR A 605 5.27 31.38 12.64
CA THR A 605 5.15 32.30 11.51
C THR A 605 4.37 31.62 10.41
N HIS A 606 3.57 32.40 9.68
CA HIS A 606 2.66 31.92 8.64
C HIS A 606 1.55 30.99 9.20
N GLY A 607 0.32 31.10 8.72
CA GLY A 607 -0.78 30.23 9.13
C GLY A 607 -1.57 30.71 10.35
N THR A 608 -2.43 29.82 10.86
CA THR A 608 -3.45 30.13 11.87
C THR A 608 -3.52 29.06 12.97
N MET A 609 -3.66 29.50 14.23
CA MET A 609 -4.04 28.67 15.37
C MET A 609 -5.50 28.91 15.75
N GLY A 610 -6.34 27.89 15.60
CA GLY A 610 -7.74 27.90 16.03
C GLY A 610 -7.91 27.38 17.46
N ILE A 611 -8.64 28.12 18.29
CA ILE A 611 -8.98 27.74 19.67
C ILE A 611 -10.49 27.47 19.77
N GLU A 612 -10.85 26.22 20.09
CA GLU A 612 -12.24 25.77 20.28
C GLU A 612 -12.40 25.05 21.63
N GLY A 613 -13.55 25.26 22.29
CA GLY A 613 -13.78 24.72 23.62
C GLY A 613 -12.79 25.27 24.64
N LYS A 614 -12.31 24.44 25.58
CA LYS A 614 -11.34 24.86 26.60
C LYS A 614 -9.95 24.30 26.29
N VAL A 615 -9.04 25.17 25.86
CA VAL A 615 -7.66 24.82 25.51
C VAL A 615 -6.69 25.29 26.58
N TYR A 616 -5.77 24.43 27.00
CA TYR A 616 -4.71 24.77 27.94
C TYR A 616 -3.38 24.93 27.23
N LEU A 617 -2.64 25.97 27.59
CA LEU A 617 -1.24 26.12 27.24
C LEU A 617 -0.39 25.95 28.51
N ASP A 618 0.44 24.90 28.53
CA ASP A 618 1.48 24.62 29.52
C ASP A 618 2.84 24.99 28.92
N LEU A 619 3.41 26.09 29.38
CA LEU A 619 4.65 26.66 28.86
C LEU A 619 5.70 26.70 29.98
N ASN A 620 6.83 26.05 29.74
CA ASN A 620 7.96 25.99 30.68
C ASN A 620 9.10 26.96 30.34
N SER A 621 8.81 28.01 29.57
CA SER A 621 9.78 29.06 29.24
C SER A 621 9.91 30.08 30.37
N THR A 622 11.09 30.68 30.51
CA THR A 622 11.39 31.70 31.53
C THR A 622 11.97 32.99 30.94
N GLY A 623 11.93 33.15 29.62
CA GLY A 623 12.45 34.34 28.94
C GLY A 623 11.81 34.55 27.57
N SER A 624 11.71 35.82 27.14
CA SER A 624 11.07 36.22 25.88
C SER A 624 11.75 35.68 24.62
N GLU A 625 13.01 35.27 24.68
CA GLU A 625 13.72 34.66 23.54
C GLU A 625 13.31 33.19 23.31
N ASN A 626 12.85 32.51 24.36
CA ASN A 626 12.50 31.09 24.34
C ASN A 626 11.05 30.85 24.77
N GLY A 627 10.19 31.87 24.60
CA GLY A 627 8.75 31.79 24.83
C GLY A 627 7.98 31.25 23.63
N ILE A 628 6.68 31.50 23.60
CA ILE A 628 5.92 31.42 22.34
C ILE A 628 6.03 32.77 21.66
N ILE A 629 6.53 32.78 20.43
CA ILE A 629 6.65 33.97 19.62
C ILE A 629 5.65 33.88 18.47
N ILE A 630 4.75 34.86 18.40
CA ILE A 630 3.74 35.01 17.36
C ILE A 630 4.25 36.06 16.37
N GLY A 631 4.68 35.62 15.19
CA GLY A 631 5.24 36.46 14.13
C GLY A 631 6.73 36.78 14.27
N ASP A 632 7.32 37.24 13.16
CA ASP A 632 8.74 37.66 13.10
C ASP A 632 8.95 39.16 12.83
N GLY A 633 7.86 39.94 12.82
CA GLY A 633 7.87 41.39 12.62
C GLY A 633 7.79 41.83 11.17
N THR A 634 7.64 40.87 10.24
CA THR A 634 7.41 41.10 8.80
C THR A 634 5.98 40.72 8.41
N LEU A 635 5.48 41.28 7.30
CA LEU A 635 4.12 40.97 6.81
C LEU A 635 3.95 39.50 6.44
N ASP A 636 4.95 38.92 5.76
CA ASP A 636 4.89 37.52 5.33
C ASP A 636 4.95 36.57 6.53
N GLY A 637 5.70 36.93 7.57
CA GLY A 637 5.86 36.12 8.78
C GLY A 637 4.73 36.23 9.80
N ASP A 638 3.62 36.92 9.51
CA ASP A 638 2.47 37.03 10.41
C ASP A 638 1.86 35.65 10.74
N PHE A 639 1.44 35.47 11.99
CA PHE A 639 0.72 34.28 12.47
C PHE A 639 -0.56 34.67 13.21
N TYR A 640 -1.69 34.00 12.93
CA TYR A 640 -2.98 34.38 13.51
C TYR A 640 -3.43 33.43 14.61
N ILE A 641 -4.04 33.94 15.67
CA ILE A 641 -4.76 33.15 16.67
C ILE A 641 -6.24 33.51 16.61
N VAL A 642 -7.09 32.51 16.38
CA VAL A 642 -8.54 32.70 16.23
C VAL A 642 -9.28 31.98 17.34
N PHE A 643 -10.03 32.73 18.14
CA PHE A 643 -10.94 32.19 19.15
C PHE A 643 -12.31 31.95 18.53
N TYR A 644 -12.71 30.67 18.42
CA TYR A 644 -14.06 30.30 18.04
C TYR A 644 -15.07 30.67 19.14
N PRO A 645 -16.39 30.71 18.84
CA PRO A 645 -17.38 31.14 19.81
C PRO A 645 -17.33 30.37 21.14
N ALA A 646 -17.35 31.10 22.25
CA ALA A 646 -17.26 30.56 23.62
C ALA A 646 -15.96 29.78 23.94
N ALA A 647 -14.92 29.93 23.13
CA ALA A 647 -13.62 29.32 23.39
C ALA A 647 -12.94 29.94 24.62
N THR A 648 -12.26 29.11 25.41
CA THR A 648 -11.44 29.54 26.55
C THR A 648 -10.01 29.08 26.36
N TYR A 649 -9.06 30.01 26.26
CA TYR A 649 -7.63 29.72 26.19
C TYR A 649 -6.96 30.00 27.53
N VAL A 650 -6.33 28.99 28.13
CA VAL A 650 -5.73 29.06 29.47
C VAL A 650 -4.20 29.06 29.41
N VAL A 651 -3.68 30.28 29.60
CA VAL A 651 -2.35 30.79 29.96
C VAL A 651 -1.66 30.26 31.22
N SER A 652 -1.20 29.00 31.34
CA SER A 652 -0.77 28.49 32.67
C SER A 652 0.45 29.19 33.28
N ALA A 653 1.47 29.50 32.48
CA ALA A 653 2.69 30.21 32.90
C ALA A 653 3.51 30.64 31.65
N GLY A 654 4.70 31.18 31.87
CA GLY A 654 5.70 31.42 30.83
C GLY A 654 5.46 32.68 29.99
N ASP A 655 6.30 32.84 28.96
CA ASP A 655 6.39 34.09 28.20
C ASP A 655 5.75 33.96 26.81
N ILE A 656 4.86 34.90 26.47
CA ILE A 656 4.28 35.05 25.13
C ILE A 656 4.78 36.36 24.53
N VAL A 657 5.28 36.31 23.30
CA VAL A 657 5.76 37.45 22.54
C VAL A 657 4.84 37.66 21.34
N ILE A 658 4.32 38.88 21.21
CA ILE A 658 3.54 39.32 20.06
C ILE A 658 4.42 40.21 19.19
N ASN A 659 4.76 39.70 18.00
CA ASN A 659 5.65 40.35 17.04
C ASN A 659 5.11 40.22 15.61
N ASN A 660 3.79 40.17 15.42
CA ASN A 660 3.21 40.31 14.08
C ASN A 660 3.40 41.75 13.55
N TYR A 661 3.57 41.89 12.25
CA TYR A 661 3.46 43.15 11.55
C TYR A 661 2.01 43.66 11.53
N ASN A 662 1.04 42.77 11.28
CA ASN A 662 -0.38 43.11 11.37
C ASN A 662 -0.85 43.11 12.84
N SER A 663 -1.45 44.22 13.27
CA SER A 663 -1.92 44.41 14.65
C SER A 663 -3.09 43.50 15.02
N SER A 664 -3.91 43.09 14.04
CA SER A 664 -5.05 42.18 14.24
C SER A 664 -4.64 40.70 14.19
N SER A 665 -3.66 40.34 15.01
CA SER A 665 -3.07 38.98 15.06
C SER A 665 -3.88 37.99 15.91
N ILE A 666 -4.64 38.50 16.89
CA ILE A 666 -5.50 37.69 17.76
C ILE A 666 -6.94 38.13 17.55
N VAL A 667 -7.77 37.23 17.03
CA VAL A 667 -9.15 37.51 16.63
C VAL A 667 -10.10 36.71 17.49
N SER A 668 -11.11 37.39 18.05
CA SER A 668 -12.24 36.73 18.70
C SER A 668 -13.47 36.78 17.82
N LEU A 669 -14.06 35.63 17.53
CA LEU A 669 -15.31 35.53 16.75
C LEU A 669 -16.57 35.76 17.62
N SER A 670 -16.42 35.89 18.94
CA SER A 670 -17.52 36.11 19.88
C SER A 670 -17.03 36.80 21.16
N ASP A 671 -17.87 37.66 21.73
CA ASP A 671 -17.68 38.27 23.06
C ASP A 671 -17.76 37.27 24.24
N LEU A 672 -18.18 36.03 23.98
CA LEU A 672 -18.21 34.94 24.95
C LEU A 672 -16.86 34.25 25.11
N SER A 673 -15.91 34.51 24.21
CA SER A 673 -14.59 33.88 24.27
C SER A 673 -13.71 34.52 25.34
N LYS A 674 -12.78 33.72 25.88
CA LYS A 674 -12.00 34.06 27.06
C LYS A 674 -10.52 33.72 26.90
N LEU A 675 -9.66 34.67 27.23
CA LEU A 675 -8.23 34.45 27.47
C LEU A 675 -7.99 34.52 28.99
N GLU A 676 -7.59 33.40 29.60
CA GLU A 676 -7.16 33.35 30.99
C GLU A 676 -5.65 33.35 31.07
N ARG A 677 -5.06 34.32 31.76
CA ARG A 677 -3.64 34.36 32.06
C ARG A 677 -3.45 34.06 33.54
N LYS A 678 -2.84 32.92 33.83
CA LYS A 678 -2.52 32.49 35.20
C LYS A 678 -1.29 33.22 35.70
N SER A 679 -1.05 33.10 37.02
CA SER A 679 0.11 33.69 37.68
C SER A 679 1.43 33.32 36.98
N ASN A 680 2.35 34.27 36.89
CA ASN A 680 3.66 34.19 36.25
C ASN A 680 3.63 34.11 34.71
N ASN A 681 2.50 34.35 34.07
CA ASN A 681 2.46 34.54 32.61
C ASN A 681 2.82 35.98 32.21
N ASN A 682 3.83 36.14 31.36
CA ASN A 682 4.27 37.44 30.86
C ASN A 682 3.94 37.61 29.38
N PHE A 683 3.48 38.81 29.00
CA PHE A 683 3.25 39.19 27.61
C PHE A 683 4.26 40.25 27.20
N TYR A 684 4.93 40.06 26.07
CA TYR A 684 5.85 41.00 25.45
C TYR A 684 5.27 41.48 24.12
N ILE A 685 4.91 42.75 24.05
CA ILE A 685 4.27 43.37 22.88
C ILE A 685 5.34 44.17 22.14
N GLN A 686 5.89 43.58 21.06
CA GLN A 686 6.97 44.18 20.28
C GLN A 686 6.48 45.03 19.11
N ARG A 687 5.22 44.84 18.71
CA ARG A 687 4.52 45.56 17.64
C ARG A 687 3.10 45.90 18.08
N ASP A 688 2.47 46.85 17.38
CA ASP A 688 1.10 47.25 17.71
C ASP A 688 0.19 46.03 17.70
N PHE A 689 -0.71 45.97 18.68
CA PHE A 689 -1.49 44.78 18.97
C PHE A 689 -2.93 45.17 19.26
N ASP A 690 -3.87 44.58 18.53
CA ASP A 690 -5.30 44.86 18.67
C ASP A 690 -6.03 43.62 19.20
N LEU A 691 -6.82 43.82 20.26
CA LEU A 691 -7.79 42.85 20.75
C LEU A 691 -9.18 43.45 20.73
N ALA A 692 -10.15 42.67 20.25
CA ALA A 692 -11.55 43.05 20.25
C ALA A 692 -12.46 41.92 20.74
N ASN A 693 -13.55 42.28 21.42
CA ASN A 693 -14.64 41.37 21.80
C ASN A 693 -14.13 40.10 22.52
N LEU A 694 -13.28 40.27 23.53
CA LEU A 694 -12.70 39.16 24.28
C LEU A 694 -12.76 39.43 25.78
N THR A 695 -13.06 38.39 26.56
CA THR A 695 -12.91 38.45 28.01
C THR A 695 -11.47 38.06 28.39
N ILE A 696 -10.76 38.93 29.11
CA ILE A 696 -9.38 38.72 29.55
C ILE A 696 -9.38 38.58 31.07
N SER A 697 -9.06 37.39 31.57
CA SER A 697 -8.94 37.12 33.01
C SER A 697 -7.47 37.07 33.39
N LEU A 698 -7.05 37.85 34.39
CA LEU A 698 -5.67 37.95 34.83
C LEU A 698 -5.53 37.55 36.30
N ASP A 699 -4.84 36.43 36.56
CA ASP A 699 -4.50 35.99 37.93
C ASP A 699 -3.12 36.56 38.29
N SER A 700 -3.01 37.24 39.42
CA SER A 700 -1.81 37.95 39.85
C SER A 700 -0.72 36.98 40.37
N PRO A 701 0.57 37.24 40.11
CA PRO A 701 1.10 38.30 39.24
C PRO A 701 1.09 37.90 37.76
N THR A 702 0.62 38.77 36.88
CA THR A 702 0.86 38.71 35.42
C THR A 702 1.51 40.01 34.99
N ASN A 703 2.48 39.98 34.06
CA ASN A 703 3.11 41.20 33.57
C ASN A 703 2.83 41.43 32.08
N MET A 704 2.88 42.70 31.67
CA MET A 704 2.84 43.12 30.27
C MET A 704 3.97 44.11 30.02
N TYR A 705 4.82 43.80 29.05
CA TYR A 705 5.92 44.63 28.61
C TYR A 705 5.63 45.11 27.20
N VAL A 706 5.49 46.42 27.00
CA VAL A 706 5.22 47.01 25.69
C VAL A 706 6.47 47.77 25.24
N SER A 707 6.94 47.48 24.03
CA SER A 707 8.10 48.16 23.44
C SER A 707 7.85 49.66 23.27
N ASN A 708 8.93 50.45 23.29
CA ASN A 708 8.80 51.91 23.17
C ASN A 708 8.15 52.30 21.83
N GLY A 709 7.13 53.16 21.88
CA GLY A 709 6.38 53.62 20.71
C GLY A 709 5.31 52.64 20.21
N ILE A 710 5.11 51.52 20.90
CA ILE A 710 4.13 50.48 20.56
C ILE A 710 2.92 50.55 21.50
N ASN A 711 1.75 50.15 21.01
CA ASN A 711 0.51 50.14 21.78
C ASN A 711 -0.17 48.76 21.77
N ALA A 712 -0.73 48.37 22.91
CA ALA A 712 -1.76 47.33 22.99
C ALA A 712 -3.13 48.01 23.03
N ASN A 713 -3.90 47.91 21.95
CA ASN A 713 -5.24 48.47 21.81
C ASN A 713 -6.30 47.42 22.16
N TYR A 714 -7.30 47.85 22.91
CA TYR A 714 -8.43 47.03 23.32
C TYR A 714 -9.72 47.70 22.85
N SER A 715 -10.60 46.92 22.23
CA SER A 715 -11.92 47.37 21.78
C SER A 715 -12.99 46.45 22.33
N ASN A 716 -13.92 46.98 23.13
CA ASN A 716 -14.98 46.19 23.75
C ASN A 716 -14.44 44.92 24.46
N CYS A 717 -13.33 45.04 25.18
CA CYS A 717 -12.71 43.93 25.90
C CYS A 717 -13.12 43.97 27.38
N ARG A 718 -13.54 42.83 27.92
CA ARG A 718 -13.90 42.70 29.34
C ARG A 718 -12.71 42.17 30.12
N PHE A 719 -12.20 42.94 31.07
CA PHE A 719 -11.18 42.48 32.00
C PHE A 719 -11.80 41.94 33.27
N VAL A 720 -11.29 40.80 33.74
CA VAL A 720 -11.61 40.20 35.03
C VAL A 720 -10.29 40.08 35.80
N LEU A 721 -10.23 40.69 36.98
CA LEU A 721 -9.09 40.65 37.89
C LEU A 721 -9.54 39.94 39.18
N PRO A 722 -9.52 38.59 39.24
CA PRO A 722 -10.11 37.84 40.34
C PRO A 722 -9.51 38.19 41.70
N ASP A 723 -8.19 38.37 41.77
CA ASP A 723 -7.48 38.69 43.02
C ASP A 723 -7.84 40.07 43.60
N TYR A 724 -8.33 40.97 42.75
CA TYR A 724 -8.81 42.29 43.15
C TYR A 724 -10.34 42.35 43.27
N GLY A 725 -11.06 41.29 42.84
CA GLY A 725 -12.51 41.29 42.76
C GLY A 725 -13.07 42.34 41.80
N VAL A 726 -12.35 42.65 40.71
CA VAL A 726 -12.71 43.73 39.77
C VAL A 726 -13.11 43.16 38.42
N LYS A 727 -14.16 43.72 37.83
CA LYS A 727 -14.54 43.50 36.43
C LYS A 727 -14.81 44.84 35.74
N PHE A 728 -14.30 45.00 34.54
CA PHE A 728 -14.54 46.21 33.76
C PHE A 728 -14.50 45.92 32.25
N LEU A 729 -15.33 46.63 31.51
CA LEU A 729 -15.30 46.65 30.05
C LEU A 729 -14.52 47.89 29.60
N THR A 730 -13.68 47.76 28.57
CA THR A 730 -12.87 48.88 28.10
C THR A 730 -12.70 48.91 26.58
N THR A 731 -12.72 50.13 26.04
CA THR A 731 -12.18 50.48 24.73
C THR A 731 -11.10 51.51 24.99
N SER A 732 -9.83 51.10 24.95
CA SER A 732 -8.68 51.86 25.48
C SER A 732 -7.35 51.33 24.96
N LYS A 733 -6.25 51.99 25.32
CA LYS A 733 -4.88 51.52 25.05
C LYS A 733 -4.11 51.21 26.32
N ARG A 734 -3.11 50.32 26.23
CA ARG A 734 -2.09 50.10 27.27
C ARG A 734 -0.70 50.18 26.68
N TYR A 735 0.18 50.88 27.39
CA TYR A 735 1.62 50.92 27.13
C TYR A 735 2.43 50.45 28.35
N LEU A 736 1.77 50.23 29.50
CA LEU A 736 2.33 49.66 30.73
C LEU A 736 1.27 48.79 31.41
N ASP A 737 1.70 47.84 32.24
CA ASP A 737 0.77 46.93 32.90
C ASP A 737 -0.16 47.65 33.91
N SER A 738 0.27 48.74 34.54
CA SER A 738 -0.54 49.44 35.55
C SER A 738 -1.36 50.63 35.01
N VAL A 739 -1.35 50.90 33.69
CA VAL A 739 -1.92 52.12 33.12
C VAL A 739 -2.83 51.84 31.92
N LEU A 740 -4.07 52.31 32.00
CA LEU A 740 -4.98 52.46 30.87
C LEU A 740 -4.88 53.88 30.31
N LEU A 741 -4.88 54.00 28.99
CA LEU A 741 -4.87 55.25 28.26
C LEU A 741 -6.19 55.38 27.49
N LEU A 742 -6.91 56.47 27.72
CA LEU A 742 -8.06 56.90 26.91
C LEU A 742 -7.64 58.06 26.01
N ASN A 743 -7.78 57.89 24.70
CA ASN A 743 -7.24 58.80 23.69
C ASN A 743 -8.28 59.33 22.70
N GLY A 744 -9.51 59.54 23.16
CA GLY A 744 -10.60 60.19 22.44
C GLY A 744 -11.69 59.23 22.01
N ASN A 745 -12.94 59.52 22.36
CA ASN A 745 -14.10 58.62 22.18
C ASN A 745 -13.89 57.20 22.78
N GLU A 746 -12.98 57.06 23.74
CA GLU A 746 -12.64 55.80 24.42
C GLU A 746 -13.30 55.74 25.80
N GLU A 747 -13.50 54.54 26.34
CA GLU A 747 -14.22 54.39 27.62
C GLU A 747 -13.72 53.24 28.49
N VAL A 748 -13.92 53.42 29.80
CA VAL A 748 -13.88 52.36 30.81
C VAL A 748 -15.23 52.32 31.51
N PHE A 749 -15.85 51.14 31.52
CA PHE A 749 -17.05 50.83 32.27
C PHE A 749 -16.73 49.83 33.39
N ILE A 750 -16.73 50.28 34.64
CA ILE A 750 -16.45 49.42 35.81
C ILE A 750 -17.74 48.69 36.20
N GLU A 751 -17.78 47.38 35.93
CA GLU A 751 -18.92 46.50 36.20
C GLU A 751 -18.99 46.11 37.69
N GLU A 752 -17.84 45.92 38.33
CA GLU A 752 -17.72 45.45 39.72
C GLU A 752 -16.36 45.84 40.34
N GLY A 753 -16.34 46.11 41.65
CA GLY A 753 -15.12 46.28 42.42
C GLY A 753 -14.50 47.69 42.39
N SER A 754 -13.22 47.78 42.79
CA SER A 754 -12.44 49.02 42.80
C SER A 754 -11.25 48.94 41.83
N MET A 755 -11.29 49.64 40.70
CA MET A 755 -10.28 49.50 39.64
C MET A 755 -8.88 49.97 40.13
N PRO A 756 -7.86 49.09 40.15
CA PRO A 756 -6.54 49.42 40.67
C PRO A 756 -5.64 50.17 39.68
N LEU A 757 -5.97 50.12 38.39
CA LEU A 757 -5.14 50.66 37.31
C LEU A 757 -5.23 52.18 37.24
N TYR A 758 -4.11 52.84 36.95
CA TYR A 758 -4.10 54.26 36.61
C TYR A 758 -4.86 54.50 35.31
N LEU A 759 -5.53 55.64 35.22
CA LEU A 759 -6.22 56.09 34.01
C LEU A 759 -5.59 57.38 33.51
N THR A 760 -4.93 57.34 32.37
CA THR A 760 -4.41 58.54 31.69
C THR A 760 -5.36 58.93 30.57
N VAL A 761 -5.68 60.21 30.44
CA VAL A 761 -6.69 60.69 29.48
C VAL A 761 -6.12 61.77 28.58
N PHE A 762 -6.28 61.61 27.28
CA PHE A 762 -5.97 62.58 26.23
C PHE A 762 -7.17 62.76 25.29
N ASN A 763 -7.22 63.90 24.61
CA ASN A 763 -8.31 64.28 23.72
C ASN A 763 -9.68 64.29 24.42
N THR A 764 -10.76 64.41 23.66
CA THR A 764 -12.11 64.66 24.18
C THR A 764 -13.04 63.45 24.04
N ASN A 765 -14.23 63.54 24.64
CA ASN A 765 -15.26 62.50 24.64
C ASN A 765 -14.88 61.17 25.31
N ASN A 766 -13.86 61.15 26.18
CA ASN A 766 -13.54 59.95 26.96
C ASN A 766 -14.52 59.77 28.12
N ARG A 767 -14.76 58.52 28.55
CA ARG A 767 -15.71 58.22 29.63
C ARG A 767 -15.13 57.25 30.65
N LEU A 768 -15.38 57.53 31.93
CA LEU A 768 -15.23 56.58 33.03
C LEU A 768 -16.56 56.50 33.77
N HIS A 769 -17.20 55.34 33.72
CA HIS A 769 -18.54 55.17 34.28
C HIS A 769 -18.75 53.75 34.83
N GLY A 770 -19.85 53.53 35.54
CA GLY A 770 -20.22 52.21 36.07
C GLY A 770 -20.58 52.20 37.54
N SER A 771 -20.78 51.00 38.08
CA SER A 771 -21.19 50.76 39.48
C SER A 771 -20.00 50.70 40.45
N GLY A 772 -18.79 50.49 39.94
CA GLY A 772 -17.58 50.35 40.75
C GLY A 772 -16.93 51.66 41.20
N SER A 773 -15.83 51.52 41.95
CA SER A 773 -14.99 52.61 42.46
C SER A 773 -13.67 52.71 41.68
N MET A 774 -12.99 53.84 41.77
CA MET A 774 -11.69 54.08 41.11
C MET A 774 -10.57 54.19 42.16
N MET A 775 -9.65 53.22 42.20
CA MET A 775 -8.50 53.22 43.14
C MET A 775 -7.20 53.78 42.54
N GLY A 776 -6.92 53.48 41.27
CA GLY A 776 -5.85 54.14 40.53
C GLY A 776 -6.12 55.64 40.35
N ALA A 777 -5.06 56.42 40.17
CA ALA A 777 -5.21 57.86 39.90
C ALA A 777 -5.71 58.11 38.48
N ILE A 778 -6.50 59.16 38.32
CA ILE A 778 -6.92 59.68 37.01
C ILE A 778 -6.03 60.88 36.68
N ILE A 779 -5.39 60.86 35.51
CA ILE A 779 -4.42 61.88 35.09
C ILE A 779 -4.79 62.38 33.70
N LEU A 780 -5.14 63.67 33.59
CA LEU A 780 -5.38 64.31 32.30
C LEU A 780 -4.06 64.75 31.66
N GLY A 781 -3.93 64.60 30.35
CA GLY A 781 -2.69 64.78 29.60
C GLY A 781 -2.34 66.23 29.24
N GLY A 782 -3.25 67.19 29.47
CA GLY A 782 -3.05 68.60 29.13
C GLY A 782 -4.35 69.37 28.81
N PRO A 783 -4.24 70.64 28.35
CA PRO A 783 -5.37 71.55 28.06
C PRO A 783 -6.42 71.08 27.03
N GLY A 784 -6.19 69.98 26.30
CA GLY A 784 -7.14 69.40 25.34
C GLY A 784 -7.74 68.07 25.79
N SER A 785 -7.48 67.65 27.03
CA SER A 785 -7.94 66.36 27.55
C SER A 785 -9.26 66.54 28.30
N GLU A 786 -10.24 65.69 28.01
CA GLU A 786 -11.54 65.67 28.69
C GLU A 786 -11.94 64.24 29.07
N ILE A 787 -12.46 64.10 30.30
CA ILE A 787 -13.12 62.88 30.78
C ILE A 787 -14.49 63.18 31.35
N LYS A 788 -15.48 62.37 30.97
CA LYS A 788 -16.78 62.32 31.63
C LYS A 788 -16.78 61.28 32.73
N LEU A 789 -17.21 61.67 33.93
CA LEU A 789 -17.18 60.85 35.12
C LEU A 789 -18.59 60.49 35.57
N GLY A 790 -18.94 59.22 35.54
CA GLY A 790 -20.25 58.68 35.88
C GLY A 790 -20.20 57.41 36.73
N LEU A 791 -19.43 57.45 37.82
CA LEU A 791 -19.29 56.32 38.76
C LEU A 791 -20.32 56.38 39.88
N GLU A 792 -20.87 55.23 40.28
CA GLU A 792 -21.68 55.10 41.50
C GLU A 792 -20.81 54.86 42.75
N GLY A 793 -19.60 54.34 42.56
CA GLY A 793 -18.60 54.18 43.62
C GLY A 793 -17.80 55.45 43.91
N GLN A 794 -16.80 55.32 44.77
CA GLN A 794 -15.95 56.45 45.19
C GLN A 794 -14.70 56.58 44.33
N ILE A 795 -14.19 57.81 44.24
CA ILE A 795 -12.86 58.12 43.74
C ILE A 795 -11.89 58.02 44.92
N LEU A 796 -11.12 56.94 44.96
CA LEU A 796 -10.24 56.61 46.08
C LEU A 796 -8.84 57.25 45.96
N ASN A 797 -8.62 58.06 44.91
CA ASN A 797 -7.37 58.74 44.64
C ASN A 797 -7.59 60.18 44.14
N ASN A 798 -6.51 60.94 43.98
CA ASN A 798 -6.61 62.28 43.40
C ASN A 798 -6.87 62.21 41.89
N ILE A 799 -7.56 63.23 41.37
CA ILE A 799 -7.65 63.47 39.92
C ILE A 799 -6.69 64.59 39.56
N THR A 800 -5.73 64.33 38.69
CA THR A 800 -4.76 65.34 38.21
C THR A 800 -5.29 66.01 36.95
N LEU A 801 -5.61 67.30 37.04
CA LEU A 801 -6.30 68.04 35.98
C LEU A 801 -5.40 68.48 34.82
N ASN A 802 -4.17 68.93 35.09
CA ASN A 802 -3.22 69.40 34.06
C ASN A 802 -3.83 70.32 32.97
N TYR A 803 -4.66 71.26 33.39
CA TYR A 803 -5.45 72.20 32.57
C TYR A 803 -6.55 71.56 31.71
N GLY A 804 -6.78 70.25 31.82
CA GLY A 804 -7.88 69.55 31.17
C GLY A 804 -9.23 69.75 31.88
N LYS A 805 -10.25 69.06 31.35
CA LYS A 805 -11.66 69.15 31.77
C LYS A 805 -12.17 67.82 32.34
N VAL A 806 -12.78 67.87 33.52
CA VAL A 806 -13.60 66.77 34.06
C VAL A 806 -15.05 67.20 34.01
N THR A 807 -15.94 66.37 33.45
CA THR A 807 -17.37 66.63 33.38
C THR A 807 -18.11 65.58 34.20
N LEU A 808 -19.00 65.97 35.12
CA LEU A 808 -19.78 65.04 35.94
C LEU A 808 -21.05 64.60 35.19
N ASP A 809 -21.18 63.29 34.94
CA ASP A 809 -22.38 62.67 34.37
C ASP A 809 -23.28 62.08 35.47
N LYS A 810 -22.73 61.81 36.66
CA LYS A 810 -23.45 61.42 37.89
C LYS A 810 -22.87 62.18 39.09
N ASP A 811 -23.59 62.14 40.21
CA ASP A 811 -23.04 62.58 41.49
C ASP A 811 -21.76 61.80 41.80
N ALA A 812 -20.72 62.50 42.22
CA ALA A 812 -19.40 61.93 42.44
C ALA A 812 -18.96 62.13 43.89
N GLN A 813 -18.19 61.18 44.41
CA GLN A 813 -17.68 61.25 45.78
C GLN A 813 -16.19 60.93 45.83
N PHE A 814 -15.40 61.81 46.44
CA PHE A 814 -14.02 61.52 46.82
C PHE A 814 -13.94 60.79 48.15
N SER A 815 -13.00 59.87 48.28
CA SER A 815 -12.62 59.28 49.56
C SER A 815 -11.87 60.27 50.47
N THR A 816 -11.64 59.87 51.72
CA THR A 816 -10.94 60.66 52.74
C THR A 816 -9.59 61.21 52.21
N ASN A 817 -9.38 62.52 52.37
CA ASN A 817 -8.15 63.22 52.00
C ASN A 817 -7.80 63.15 50.49
N LYS A 818 -8.80 62.94 49.62
CA LYS A 818 -8.63 62.98 48.16
C LYS A 818 -9.35 64.17 47.55
N PHE A 819 -8.74 64.70 46.49
CA PHE A 819 -9.22 65.91 45.81
C PHE A 819 -8.64 66.02 44.39
N PHE A 820 -8.98 67.10 43.68
CA PHE A 820 -8.30 67.48 42.45
C PHE A 820 -6.89 68.02 42.72
N ALA A 821 -5.94 67.68 41.85
CA ALA A 821 -4.57 68.18 41.87
C ALA A 821 -4.23 68.87 40.54
N GLY A 822 -3.53 70.00 40.62
CA GLY A 822 -3.21 70.82 39.45
C GLY A 822 -4.41 71.65 38.97
N SER A 823 -4.14 72.67 38.16
CA SER A 823 -5.17 73.57 37.65
C SER A 823 -6.00 72.92 36.53
N GLY A 824 -7.25 73.34 36.32
CA GLY A 824 -8.10 72.86 35.22
C GLY A 824 -9.57 73.16 35.43
N THR A 825 -10.43 72.53 34.63
CA THR A 825 -11.88 72.74 34.65
C THR A 825 -12.61 71.52 35.22
N VAL A 826 -13.57 71.76 36.10
CA VAL A 826 -14.53 70.76 36.56
C VAL A 826 -15.92 71.28 36.25
N ASP A 827 -16.58 70.63 35.30
CA ASP A 827 -17.96 70.90 34.90
C ASP A 827 -18.89 69.98 35.69
N LEU A 828 -19.63 70.59 36.62
CA LEU A 828 -20.53 69.92 37.54
C LEU A 828 -21.85 69.52 36.88
N ASN A 829 -22.17 70.05 35.68
CA ASN A 829 -23.52 69.98 35.12
C ASN A 829 -24.58 70.31 36.20
N ASP A 830 -25.53 69.42 36.43
CA ASP A 830 -26.58 69.46 37.45
C ASP A 830 -26.32 68.46 38.60
N LYS A 831 -25.06 68.06 38.83
CA LYS A 831 -24.64 66.99 39.75
C LYS A 831 -23.95 67.49 41.03
N GLU A 832 -23.94 66.67 42.07
CA GLU A 832 -23.21 66.91 43.32
C GLU A 832 -21.83 66.25 43.32
N LEU A 833 -20.80 67.01 43.70
CA LEU A 833 -19.48 66.51 44.04
C LEU A 833 -19.27 66.55 45.56
N ASN A 834 -19.27 65.38 46.20
CA ASN A 834 -19.01 65.22 47.62
C ASN A 834 -17.50 65.06 47.89
N LEU A 835 -16.92 65.95 48.70
CA LEU A 835 -15.49 65.86 49.08
C LEU A 835 -15.26 64.85 50.22
N GLY A 836 -14.01 64.46 50.45
CA GLY A 836 -13.66 63.57 51.56
C GLY A 836 -13.89 64.20 52.94
N ASN A 837 -14.03 63.37 53.98
CA ASN A 837 -14.36 63.77 55.36
C ASN A 837 -13.15 64.13 56.25
N GLN A 838 -11.99 64.46 55.67
CA GLN A 838 -10.79 64.91 56.38
C GLN A 838 -10.38 66.27 55.85
N ASP A 839 -9.81 67.11 56.72
CA ASP A 839 -9.35 68.45 56.34
C ASP A 839 -8.43 68.41 55.11
N LEU A 840 -8.73 69.24 54.13
CA LEU A 840 -8.03 69.33 52.84
C LEU A 840 -7.34 70.69 52.70
N SER A 841 -6.21 70.71 52.01
CA SER A 841 -5.58 71.95 51.56
C SER A 841 -5.44 71.90 50.04
N SER A 842 -5.97 72.90 49.34
CA SER A 842 -5.88 73.02 47.89
C SER A 842 -5.11 74.27 47.48
N ASN A 843 -4.09 74.05 46.64
CA ASN A 843 -3.35 75.08 45.92
C ASN A 843 -3.66 75.09 44.42
N SER A 844 -4.63 74.28 43.98
CA SER A 844 -4.99 74.11 42.57
C SER A 844 -5.92 75.23 42.11
N VAL A 845 -5.68 75.79 40.92
CA VAL A 845 -6.58 76.79 40.31
C VAL A 845 -7.68 76.05 39.55
N ILE A 846 -8.88 75.96 40.14
CA ILE A 846 -9.98 75.19 39.57
C ILE A 846 -11.04 76.14 39.00
N TYR A 847 -11.44 75.88 37.77
CA TYR A 847 -12.58 76.50 37.12
C TYR A 847 -13.79 75.56 37.26
N TRP A 848 -14.75 75.95 38.08
CA TRP A 848 -16.01 75.25 38.27
C TRP A 848 -17.04 75.79 37.28
N ASP A 849 -17.51 74.94 36.38
CA ASP A 849 -18.66 75.24 35.51
C ASP A 849 -19.87 74.45 36.00
N GLY A 850 -21.08 74.98 35.87
CA GLY A 850 -22.26 74.34 36.43
C GLY A 850 -23.58 74.85 35.90
N SER A 851 -24.56 73.96 35.89
CA SER A 851 -25.97 74.22 35.59
C SER A 851 -26.84 73.66 36.72
N TYR A 852 -26.70 74.23 37.91
CA TYR A 852 -27.25 73.77 39.20
C TYR A 852 -26.47 72.65 39.90
N GLY A 853 -25.23 72.38 39.45
CA GLY A 853 -24.32 71.47 40.12
C GLY A 853 -23.75 72.04 41.43
N SER A 854 -23.34 71.15 42.33
CA SER A 854 -22.88 71.50 43.68
C SER A 854 -21.55 70.84 44.04
N VAL A 855 -20.76 71.53 44.87
CA VAL A 855 -19.58 70.98 45.56
C VAL A 855 -19.88 71.00 47.05
N SER A 856 -19.84 69.84 47.70
CA SER A 856 -20.20 69.68 49.10
C SER A 856 -18.97 69.41 49.96
N LEU A 857 -18.71 70.28 50.92
CA LEU A 857 -17.63 70.13 51.89
C LEU A 857 -18.05 69.14 52.99
N ASN A 858 -17.18 68.19 53.34
CA ASN A 858 -17.41 67.24 54.44
C ASN A 858 -16.35 67.37 55.56
N SER A 859 -15.53 68.43 55.49
CA SER A 859 -14.45 68.77 56.42
C SER A 859 -13.95 70.20 56.13
N ARG A 860 -12.97 70.69 56.88
CA ARG A 860 -12.35 72.00 56.59
C ARG A 860 -11.56 71.96 55.29
N LEU A 861 -11.72 72.98 54.44
CA LEU A 861 -10.94 73.16 53.22
C LEU A 861 -10.12 74.45 53.30
N ASN A 862 -8.79 74.34 53.32
CA ASN A 862 -7.89 75.49 53.21
C ASN A 862 -7.57 75.77 51.74
N LEU A 863 -7.98 76.93 51.24
CA LEU A 863 -7.74 77.35 49.86
C LEU A 863 -6.64 78.41 49.81
N SER A 864 -5.58 78.17 49.03
CA SER A 864 -4.47 79.12 48.83
C SER A 864 -4.34 79.59 47.37
N SER A 865 -5.34 79.33 46.54
CA SER A 865 -5.39 79.62 45.11
C SER A 865 -6.74 80.24 44.72
N GLN A 866 -6.90 80.63 43.45
CA GLN A 866 -8.17 81.09 42.94
C GLN A 866 -9.04 79.92 42.49
N TRP A 867 -10.30 79.88 42.94
CA TRP A 867 -11.37 79.10 42.32
C TRP A 867 -12.29 80.03 41.55
N THR A 868 -12.52 79.73 40.27
CA THR A 868 -13.43 80.49 39.41
C THR A 868 -14.74 79.71 39.25
N PHE A 869 -15.89 80.37 39.33
CA PHE A 869 -17.21 79.77 39.15
C PHE A 869 -17.94 80.39 37.95
N SER A 870 -18.43 79.55 37.04
CA SER A 870 -19.23 79.92 35.89
C SER A 870 -20.58 79.19 35.87
N GLY A 871 -21.56 79.75 35.17
CA GLY A 871 -22.94 79.25 35.16
C GLY A 871 -23.64 79.41 36.52
N TYR A 872 -24.40 78.38 36.93
CA TYR A 872 -25.06 78.32 38.24
C TYR A 872 -24.41 77.20 39.07
N CYS A 873 -23.60 77.58 40.06
CA CYS A 873 -22.88 76.66 40.94
C CYS A 873 -23.32 76.83 42.41
N ILE A 874 -23.29 75.75 43.16
CA ILE A 874 -23.51 75.74 44.61
C ILE A 874 -22.24 75.23 45.29
N LEU A 875 -21.74 75.93 46.30
CA LEU A 875 -20.71 75.43 47.21
C LEU A 875 -21.36 75.23 48.57
N ASP A 876 -21.82 74.00 48.84
CA ASP A 876 -22.47 73.65 50.10
C ASP A 876 -21.40 73.37 51.17
N GLY A 877 -21.34 74.26 52.17
CA GLY A 877 -20.40 74.11 53.27
C GLY A 877 -20.72 72.96 54.22
N LYS A 878 -21.98 72.48 54.28
CA LYS A 878 -22.47 71.48 55.27
C LYS A 878 -21.95 71.72 56.70
N GLU A 879 -21.98 72.97 57.16
CA GLU A 879 -21.46 73.43 58.46
C GLU A 879 -19.92 73.37 58.65
N HIS A 880 -19.15 73.10 57.59
CA HIS A 880 -17.70 73.09 57.61
C HIS A 880 -17.07 74.42 57.14
N ILE A 881 -15.77 74.59 57.44
CA ILE A 881 -15.03 75.84 57.20
C ILE A 881 -14.33 75.78 55.84
N LEU A 882 -14.66 76.72 54.95
CA LEU A 882 -13.77 77.13 53.85
C LEU A 882 -12.83 78.23 54.35
N ASP A 883 -11.56 77.90 54.51
CA ASP A 883 -10.53 78.82 55.01
C ASP A 883 -9.77 79.47 53.84
N LEU A 884 -9.98 80.78 53.66
CA LEU A 884 -9.32 81.59 52.64
C LEU A 884 -8.09 82.35 53.15
N THR A 885 -7.73 82.21 54.44
CA THR A 885 -6.70 83.03 55.10
C THR A 885 -5.30 82.83 54.50
N THR A 886 -5.08 81.73 53.79
CA THR A 886 -3.83 81.39 53.08
C THR A 886 -3.72 82.02 51.68
N GLY A 887 -4.54 83.03 51.37
CA GLY A 887 -4.49 83.75 50.09
C GLY A 887 -5.43 83.20 49.01
N GLY A 888 -6.38 82.34 49.38
CA GLY A 888 -7.40 81.81 48.46
C GLY A 888 -8.43 82.86 48.06
N THR A 889 -8.93 82.75 46.84
CA THR A 889 -9.98 83.65 46.30
C THR A 889 -11.07 82.86 45.60
N LEU A 890 -12.33 83.28 45.78
CA LEU A 890 -13.45 82.82 44.97
C LEU A 890 -13.79 83.91 43.96
N PHE A 891 -13.73 83.60 42.67
CA PHE A 891 -14.05 84.51 41.58
C PHE A 891 -15.32 84.02 40.87
N VAL A 892 -16.35 84.85 40.77
CA VAL A 892 -17.59 84.51 40.06
C VAL A 892 -17.60 85.24 38.72
N GLU A 893 -17.74 84.49 37.63
CA GLU A 893 -17.74 85.08 36.29
C GLU A 893 -18.95 85.98 36.04
N ARG A 894 -18.79 86.92 35.10
CA ARG A 894 -19.86 87.87 34.76
C ARG A 894 -21.06 87.11 34.18
N GLY A 895 -22.20 87.24 34.85
CA GLY A 895 -23.46 86.58 34.45
C GLY A 895 -23.69 85.23 35.13
N SER A 896 -22.75 84.77 35.95
CA SER A 896 -22.83 83.53 36.71
C SER A 896 -23.35 83.76 38.12
N THR A 897 -23.87 82.71 38.77
CA THR A 897 -24.36 82.71 40.15
C THR A 897 -23.61 81.65 40.94
N LEU A 898 -23.04 82.05 42.08
CA LEU A 898 -22.51 81.15 43.09
C LEU A 898 -23.39 81.26 44.34
N VAL A 899 -23.95 80.12 44.77
CA VAL A 899 -24.64 79.98 46.06
C VAL A 899 -23.66 79.40 47.07
N LEU A 900 -23.56 80.04 48.24
CA LEU A 900 -22.72 79.62 49.37
C LEU A 900 -23.58 79.22 50.56
#